data_AF-A0A444VXN5-F1
#
_entry.id   AF-A0A444VXN5-F1
#
_cell.length_a   1.000
_cell.length_b   1.000
_cell.length_c   1.000
_cell.angle_alpha   90.00
_cell.angle_beta   90.00
_cell.angle_gamma   90.00
#
_symmetry.space_group_name_H-M   'P 1'
#
loop_
_entity.id
_entity.type
_entity.pdbx_description
1 polymer ?
#
loop_
_entity_poly.entity_id
_entity_poly.type
_entity_poly.pdbx_seq_one_letter_code
_entity_poly.pdbx_strand_id
1 'polypeptide(L)'
;MSAKLSTITTQYRRFTKNQVLTEGNLNEVVDFFDDQDRLSRIYLSGVGIVCGLYPSYNEAQKTISITQGTGITTDGDLFKLYQADVLGNKKIDFDSKTYTHCKVYDNTKAAYKPFFYGGANQQLPLFELLTEEQQKKEKDPNFALAEFTSNTKFDIKEAVILLYLESYEKESDLCVSLSCDNQGLEIVGNYKVLIVSKDVAKKIMNYDSMIGKINYVNLYYTLPDLKSNRIVLKKDDFVHLEALKQTFTKGIFKNNVVKNLQDGYNKLLTGLNMPIVLDVIQKKITELFNFDGDPILPSDFQYRYDLLNDLVDTYNETRALLLNLEDSYCYPDINAFPKHLMLGELFKSEPCFEFRHAFYKSPLLTGESLNTCNDCLADDKDSEEKDLTSDEIKICYGENTARQRMYSLILRSAELLENYNPLHDFIKITPSLQMGKLGKKAIPFYNNVTDSLIKAWDFDKTFLGLEKNNVSYHDDLLNTKKPLEIHLDSDFYRIEGHQGRNYKEALKVIQQIRLDNGLGFNIMILAVNANELDKTIQKFTEYYLNKNHGYEHKAGVIPGGTFIMIYLEEKVPYYYYYNTRKPSLTGDFEKFTEGIPILNPIVADFSLPYLCCDENNIGLSLPVDKICFDSKTPPLPFKVSPSGGFVKANVRPDQNGGIAVNEYGALVFDPNLVSKELIGQPITFTVNNFDTDCKITIFEKPKFDFTAVPSKSPGADETEIIFTITGENIEGNKFTWDFGDKTDWITDDKTEIKHVYKYNSESQKKFTFDVMLYADNGNCDFKVTHPVSFEIPDPKVLVDGKLVNKISFCRNDKPAELTLEPNIKGAQILGEGVQVTFGEKYMFVAGDVSKDVQTVTIFIDDKPSNLTITLLDLPIASFSYNVDATTGILTLNNNSQNAAAYTWHIDKEVIVTDKKDPITRQTSMYNESSISVSLIAEGKCGSVTDGPRSIEIRKTVEENTCLDNAGLFINNSIGTISNLREIAVVNKFNRETNRLISETENRLVEVQKNLESYISGKLNDTLSELFTQENFNLISTVVSTAIKLQNPELIAAVQTLISLNTSLFYTILRCQDPETLKASEKQIIPVELLFNNLFTSFIEIKFNSDKDGTLKAFLTSMLKVFPKIDFIISSLNIQIEALTANAKLK
;
A
#
# COMPACT_ATOMS: atom_id res chain seq x y z
N MET A 1 21.37 1.32 77.14
CA MET A 1 21.92 0.00 76.73
C MET A 1 22.82 0.18 75.50
N SER A 2 23.99 -0.48 75.45
CA SER A 2 24.72 -0.72 74.20
C SER A 2 24.33 -2.09 73.62
N ALA A 3 24.59 -2.34 72.34
CA ALA A 3 24.59 -3.70 71.79
C ALA A 3 25.77 -4.50 72.38
N LYS A 4 25.59 -5.77 72.74
CA LYS A 4 26.69 -6.63 73.20
C LYS A 4 27.81 -6.70 72.16
N LEU A 5 27.45 -6.91 70.90
CA LEU A 5 28.39 -7.01 69.77
C LEU A 5 29.09 -5.69 69.40
N SER A 6 28.90 -4.60 70.17
CA SER A 6 29.73 -3.39 70.03
C SER A 6 31.20 -3.63 70.40
N THR A 7 31.49 -4.71 71.14
CA THR A 7 32.83 -5.24 71.42
C THR A 7 32.78 -6.77 71.42
N ILE A 8 33.79 -7.45 70.87
CA ILE A 8 33.85 -8.93 70.85
C ILE A 8 35.09 -9.48 71.55
N THR A 9 34.94 -10.66 72.15
CA THR A 9 35.98 -11.43 72.82
C THR A 9 36.59 -12.44 71.85
N THR A 10 37.89 -12.31 71.56
CA THR A 10 38.58 -13.10 70.50
C THR A 10 39.47 -14.22 71.03
N GLN A 11 39.58 -14.37 72.35
CA GLN A 11 40.41 -15.38 73.01
C GLN A 11 39.73 -15.89 74.29
N TYR A 12 40.07 -17.10 74.73
CA TYR A 12 39.67 -17.63 76.03
C TYR A 12 40.81 -18.43 76.67
N ARG A 13 40.87 -18.47 78.00
CA ARG A 13 41.89 -19.23 78.73
C ARG A 13 41.49 -20.70 78.95
N ARG A 14 42.40 -21.62 78.65
CA ARG A 14 42.29 -23.04 79.05
C ARG A 14 42.87 -23.22 80.46
N PHE A 15 42.04 -23.63 81.41
CA PHE A 15 42.47 -23.79 82.80
C PHE A 15 43.47 -24.94 83.01
N THR A 16 44.44 -24.72 83.91
CA THR A 16 45.46 -25.70 84.30
C THR A 16 45.23 -26.21 85.71
N LYS A 17 45.82 -27.37 86.05
CA LYS A 17 45.64 -27.99 87.36
C LYS A 17 46.21 -27.08 88.47
N ASN A 18 45.42 -26.89 89.53
CA ASN A 18 45.71 -26.02 90.68
C ASN A 18 45.76 -24.50 90.37
N GLN A 19 45.23 -24.06 89.22
CA GLN A 19 45.11 -22.63 88.91
C GLN A 19 44.03 -21.95 89.76
N VAL A 20 44.33 -20.75 90.26
CA VAL A 20 43.34 -19.85 90.87
C VAL A 20 42.62 -19.09 89.76
N LEU A 21 41.29 -19.06 89.79
CA LEU A 21 40.45 -18.39 88.79
C LEU A 21 39.94 -17.05 89.34
N THR A 22 39.93 -16.02 88.49
CA THR A 22 39.24 -14.75 88.77
C THR A 22 37.90 -14.68 88.04
N GLU A 23 37.02 -13.76 88.45
CA GLU A 23 35.77 -13.45 87.73
C GLU A 23 36.02 -13.17 86.24
N GLY A 24 37.05 -12.37 85.92
CA GLY A 24 37.43 -12.06 84.54
C GLY A 24 37.94 -13.28 83.76
N ASN A 25 38.42 -14.33 84.41
CA ASN A 25 38.77 -15.59 83.72
C ASN A 25 37.54 -16.45 83.41
N LEU A 26 36.45 -16.32 84.17
CA LEU A 26 35.20 -17.03 83.92
C LEU A 26 34.32 -16.27 82.92
N ASN A 27 34.20 -14.95 83.09
CA ASN A 27 33.45 -14.08 82.19
C ASN A 27 34.04 -14.10 80.78
N GLU A 28 35.37 -14.00 80.60
CA GLU A 28 36.00 -14.12 79.26
C GLU A 28 35.63 -15.43 78.53
N VAL A 29 35.45 -16.55 79.25
CA VAL A 29 35.03 -17.81 78.63
C VAL A 29 33.54 -17.75 78.24
N VAL A 30 32.68 -17.18 79.08
CA VAL A 30 31.25 -17.00 78.79
C VAL A 30 31.03 -16.03 77.63
N ASP A 31 31.71 -14.88 77.66
CA ASP A 31 31.63 -13.83 76.65
C ASP A 31 32.15 -14.33 75.31
N PHE A 32 33.30 -15.04 75.27
CA PHE A 32 33.80 -15.68 74.04
C PHE A 32 32.75 -16.61 73.40
N PHE A 33 32.07 -17.46 74.18
CA PHE A 33 31.08 -18.37 73.62
C PHE A 33 29.72 -17.71 73.29
N ASP A 34 29.26 -16.71 74.07
CA ASP A 34 28.07 -15.91 73.73
C ASP A 34 28.31 -15.09 72.44
N ASP A 35 29.49 -14.49 72.29
CA ASP A 35 29.91 -13.81 71.07
C ASP A 35 29.94 -14.77 69.88
N GLN A 36 30.65 -15.90 69.96
CA GLN A 36 30.70 -16.87 68.86
C GLN A 36 29.31 -17.39 68.45
N ASP A 37 28.40 -17.62 69.38
CA ASP A 37 27.04 -18.09 69.07
C ASP A 37 26.16 -16.97 68.48
N ARG A 38 26.27 -15.73 68.99
CA ARG A 38 25.60 -14.55 68.40
C ARG A 38 26.07 -14.28 66.98
N LEU A 39 27.37 -14.25 66.76
CA LEU A 39 27.99 -14.11 65.43
C LEU A 39 27.50 -15.22 64.49
N SER A 40 27.48 -16.48 64.95
CA SER A 40 26.98 -17.62 64.17
C SER A 40 25.51 -17.46 63.78
N ARG A 41 24.62 -17.07 64.72
CA ARG A 41 23.20 -16.83 64.42
C ARG A 41 23.02 -15.71 63.38
N ILE A 42 23.64 -14.56 63.59
CA ILE A 42 23.48 -13.38 62.74
C ILE A 42 24.04 -13.61 61.33
N TYR A 43 25.31 -14.00 61.23
CA TYR A 43 26.03 -14.01 59.95
C TYR A 43 25.87 -15.30 59.15
N LEU A 44 25.50 -16.42 59.78
CA LEU A 44 25.23 -17.69 59.07
C LEU A 44 23.74 -17.95 58.84
N SER A 45 22.83 -17.47 59.70
CA SER A 45 21.38 -17.63 59.48
C SER A 45 20.72 -16.34 58.99
N GLY A 46 20.87 -15.25 59.73
CA GLY A 46 20.20 -13.98 59.45
C GLY A 46 19.45 -13.41 60.67
N VAL A 47 18.74 -12.31 60.45
CA VAL A 47 18.10 -11.50 61.50
C VAL A 47 16.65 -11.15 61.14
N GLY A 48 15.84 -10.74 62.13
CA GLY A 48 14.42 -10.44 61.98
C GLY A 48 13.51 -11.61 62.35
N ILE A 49 12.26 -11.64 61.83
CA ILE A 49 11.25 -12.64 62.22
C ILE A 49 11.24 -13.84 61.26
N VAL A 50 11.77 -14.98 61.72
CA VAL A 50 11.84 -16.24 60.98
C VAL A 50 10.44 -16.82 60.72
N CYS A 51 9.59 -16.87 61.75
CA CYS A 51 8.23 -17.42 61.64
C CYS A 51 7.33 -16.99 62.80
N GLY A 52 6.00 -17.07 62.62
CA GLY A 52 5.03 -16.82 63.68
C GLY A 52 5.05 -15.37 64.19
N LEU A 53 4.85 -15.17 65.49
CA LEU A 53 4.76 -13.84 66.12
C LEU A 53 3.75 -12.92 65.41
N TYR A 54 2.59 -13.45 65.03
CA TYR A 54 1.53 -12.67 64.39
C TYR A 54 0.62 -12.06 65.47
N PRO A 55 0.53 -10.72 65.57
CA PRO A 55 -0.43 -10.08 66.45
C PRO A 55 -1.82 -10.08 65.79
N SER A 56 -2.86 -10.23 66.60
CA SER A 56 -4.25 -10.25 66.18
C SER A 56 -5.13 -9.61 67.26
N TYR A 57 -6.21 -8.96 66.88
CA TYR A 57 -7.14 -8.31 67.81
C TYR A 57 -8.55 -8.89 67.68
N ASN A 58 -9.12 -9.30 68.81
CA ASN A 58 -10.48 -9.80 68.89
C ASN A 58 -11.42 -8.68 69.35
N GLU A 59 -12.14 -8.08 68.41
CA GLU A 59 -13.07 -6.97 68.65
C GLU A 59 -14.18 -7.32 69.67
N ALA A 60 -14.65 -8.56 69.68
CA ALA A 60 -15.73 -9.02 70.56
C ALA A 60 -15.26 -9.23 72.01
N GLN A 61 -14.02 -9.68 72.20
CA GLN A 61 -13.42 -9.91 73.52
C GLN A 61 -12.59 -8.73 74.03
N LYS A 62 -12.26 -7.75 73.16
CA LYS A 62 -11.32 -6.64 73.42
C LYS A 62 -9.93 -7.14 73.85
N THR A 63 -9.47 -8.22 73.24
CA THR A 63 -8.18 -8.86 73.56
C THR A 63 -7.22 -8.83 72.37
N ILE A 64 -5.92 -8.79 72.66
CA ILE A 64 -4.86 -8.95 71.65
C ILE A 64 -4.22 -10.32 71.87
N SER A 65 -4.06 -11.11 70.82
CA SER A 65 -3.38 -12.41 70.87
C SER A 65 -2.20 -12.43 69.91
N ILE A 66 -1.05 -12.92 70.36
CA ILE A 66 0.17 -13.06 69.56
C ILE A 66 0.52 -14.54 69.44
N THR A 67 0.69 -15.05 68.22
CA THR A 67 1.08 -16.45 68.00
C THR A 67 2.52 -16.71 68.46
N GLN A 68 2.82 -17.93 68.87
CA GLN A 68 4.20 -18.37 69.05
C GLN A 68 4.96 -18.27 67.73
N GLY A 69 6.28 -18.08 67.81
CA GLY A 69 7.13 -17.90 66.65
C GLY A 69 8.62 -17.84 67.02
N THR A 70 9.44 -17.37 66.10
CA THR A 70 10.89 -17.23 66.28
C THR A 70 11.35 -15.93 65.61
N GLY A 71 12.19 -15.16 66.29
CA GLY A 71 12.92 -14.04 65.69
C GLY A 71 14.32 -13.88 66.29
N ILE A 72 15.18 -13.15 65.60
CA ILE A 72 16.58 -12.90 65.98
C ILE A 72 16.85 -11.40 65.85
N THR A 73 17.41 -10.73 66.86
CA THR A 73 17.79 -9.31 66.73
C THR A 73 19.15 -9.13 66.07
N THR A 74 19.48 -7.90 65.68
CA THR A 74 20.81 -7.55 65.15
C THR A 74 21.95 -7.63 66.18
N ASP A 75 21.65 -7.77 67.47
CA ASP A 75 22.63 -8.12 68.52
C ASP A 75 22.66 -9.65 68.79
N GLY A 76 21.87 -10.43 68.05
CA GLY A 76 21.87 -11.89 68.06
C GLY A 76 20.95 -12.53 69.10
N ASP A 77 20.12 -11.76 69.82
CA ASP A 77 19.19 -12.34 70.81
C ASP A 77 18.08 -13.15 70.13
N LEU A 78 17.85 -14.37 70.62
CA LEU A 78 16.82 -15.27 70.10
C LEU A 78 15.49 -15.04 70.84
N PHE A 79 14.47 -14.58 70.11
CA PHE A 79 13.14 -14.31 70.64
C PHE A 79 12.23 -15.53 70.54
N LYS A 80 11.74 -15.96 71.70
CA LYS A 80 10.68 -16.97 71.89
C LYS A 80 9.70 -16.44 72.94
N LEU A 81 8.40 -16.47 72.64
CA LEU A 81 7.41 -16.14 73.68
C LEU A 81 7.43 -17.24 74.74
N TYR A 82 7.38 -16.86 76.02
CA TYR A 82 7.21 -17.80 77.12
C TYR A 82 6.01 -17.44 78.01
N GLN A 83 5.49 -18.45 78.69
CA GLN A 83 4.57 -18.32 79.82
C GLN A 83 5.19 -19.02 81.03
N ALA A 84 4.94 -18.49 82.24
CA ALA A 84 5.38 -19.14 83.46
C ALA A 84 4.41 -20.27 83.81
N ASP A 85 4.90 -21.42 84.22
CA ASP A 85 4.06 -22.42 84.88
C ASP A 85 3.78 -22.04 86.35
N VAL A 86 3.03 -22.89 87.06
CA VAL A 86 2.66 -22.68 88.48
C VAL A 86 3.89 -22.63 89.41
N LEU A 87 5.03 -23.18 88.99
CA LEU A 87 6.30 -23.19 89.72
C LEU A 87 7.24 -22.05 89.30
N GLY A 88 6.87 -21.25 88.28
CA GLY A 88 7.67 -20.17 87.73
C GLY A 88 8.59 -20.55 86.56
N ASN A 89 8.58 -21.81 86.10
CA ASN A 89 9.40 -22.23 84.96
C ASN A 89 8.85 -21.65 83.65
N LYS A 90 9.73 -21.26 82.73
CA LYS A 90 9.35 -20.66 81.43
C LYS A 90 9.03 -21.76 80.41
N LYS A 91 7.75 -22.00 80.11
CA LYS A 91 7.29 -22.89 79.01
C LYS A 91 7.16 -22.11 77.70
N ILE A 92 7.63 -22.69 76.59
CA ILE A 92 7.51 -22.14 75.22
C ILE A 92 6.54 -22.92 74.30
N ASP A 93 6.13 -24.12 74.70
CA ASP A 93 5.19 -24.97 73.97
C ASP A 93 3.74 -24.51 74.24
N PHE A 94 3.21 -23.68 73.34
CA PHE A 94 1.83 -23.17 73.25
C PHE A 94 1.62 -22.47 71.90
N ASP A 95 0.39 -22.36 71.41
CA ASP A 95 0.09 -21.79 70.08
C ASP A 95 0.09 -20.25 70.05
N SER A 96 -0.48 -19.62 71.08
CA SER A 96 -0.56 -18.15 71.19
C SER A 96 -0.67 -17.67 72.64
N LYS A 97 -0.37 -16.40 72.87
CA LYS A 97 -0.47 -15.73 74.17
C LYS A 97 -1.41 -14.53 74.08
N THR A 98 -2.35 -14.44 75.01
CA THR A 98 -3.46 -13.46 74.97
C THR A 98 -3.32 -12.41 76.07
N TYR A 99 -3.48 -11.15 75.67
CA TYR A 99 -3.33 -9.94 76.46
C TYR A 99 -4.68 -9.25 76.62
N THR A 100 -4.96 -8.77 77.84
CA THR A 100 -6.27 -8.22 78.24
C THR A 100 -6.16 -6.80 78.80
N HIS A 101 -4.97 -6.42 79.29
CA HIS A 101 -4.70 -5.13 79.93
C HIS A 101 -3.45 -4.49 79.35
N CYS A 102 -3.27 -3.22 79.67
CA CYS A 102 -2.16 -2.39 79.22
C CYS A 102 -1.70 -1.47 80.36
N LYS A 103 -0.40 -1.14 80.41
CA LYS A 103 0.14 -0.08 81.29
C LYS A 103 1.05 0.86 80.51
N VAL A 104 1.33 2.04 81.06
CA VAL A 104 2.41 2.90 80.53
C VAL A 104 3.75 2.20 80.78
N TYR A 105 4.61 2.14 79.76
CA TYR A 105 5.92 1.50 79.88
C TYR A 105 7.02 2.53 80.17
N ASP A 106 7.81 2.26 81.20
CA ASP A 106 8.98 3.04 81.61
C ASP A 106 10.27 2.32 81.17
N ASN A 107 11.05 2.96 80.30
CA ASN A 107 12.30 2.44 79.74
C ASN A 107 13.54 2.96 80.48
N THR A 108 13.40 3.71 81.58
CA THR A 108 14.53 4.34 82.31
C THR A 108 15.60 3.34 82.74
N LYS A 109 15.22 2.15 83.20
CA LYS A 109 16.14 1.07 83.65
C LYS A 109 17.10 0.61 82.55
N ALA A 110 16.58 0.37 81.35
CA ALA A 110 17.34 -0.14 80.22
C ALA A 110 18.00 0.98 79.39
N ALA A 111 17.38 2.17 79.38
CA ALA A 111 17.80 3.34 78.60
C ALA A 111 18.12 2.98 77.13
N TYR A 112 17.16 2.34 76.44
CA TYR A 112 17.34 1.87 75.07
C TYR A 112 17.28 3.01 74.04
N LYS A 113 18.45 3.59 73.77
CA LYS A 113 18.69 4.67 72.80
C LYS A 113 19.21 4.11 71.47
N PRO A 114 18.93 4.78 70.33
CA PRO A 114 18.08 5.96 70.19
C PRO A 114 16.57 5.63 70.16
N PHE A 115 16.20 4.41 69.78
CA PHE A 115 14.85 3.95 69.43
C PHE A 115 13.68 4.50 70.26
N PHE A 116 13.77 4.44 71.59
CA PHE A 116 12.65 4.78 72.46
C PHE A 116 12.66 6.25 72.93
N TYR A 117 13.40 7.12 72.25
CA TYR A 117 13.58 8.53 72.59
C TYR A 117 13.38 9.45 71.37
N GLY A 118 12.80 10.63 71.62
CA GLY A 118 12.64 11.69 70.63
C GLY A 118 13.68 12.81 70.77
N GLY A 119 13.44 13.92 70.06
CA GLY A 119 14.22 15.15 70.21
C GLY A 119 14.31 15.60 71.67
N ALA A 120 15.49 16.09 72.07
CA ALA A 120 15.84 16.40 73.46
C ALA A 120 15.88 15.20 74.44
N ASN A 121 16.09 13.96 73.97
CA ASN A 121 16.22 12.75 74.81
C ASN A 121 14.97 12.44 75.67
N GLN A 122 13.78 12.94 75.30
CA GLN A 122 12.52 12.59 75.96
C GLN A 122 12.05 11.21 75.51
N GLN A 123 11.59 10.35 76.44
CA GLN A 123 11.05 9.03 76.09
C GLN A 123 9.77 9.17 75.23
N LEU A 124 9.65 8.33 74.21
CA LEU A 124 8.43 8.21 73.40
C LEU A 124 7.28 7.58 74.24
N PRO A 125 6.00 7.84 73.90
CA PRO A 125 4.88 7.20 74.57
C PRO A 125 4.82 5.72 74.17
N LEU A 126 5.16 4.85 75.12
CA LEU A 126 5.19 3.39 75.00
C LEU A 126 4.23 2.80 76.03
N PHE A 127 3.57 1.70 75.68
CA PHE A 127 2.66 0.99 76.57
C PHE A 127 2.95 -0.52 76.54
N GLU A 128 2.95 -1.18 77.69
CA GLU A 128 3.20 -2.63 77.83
C GLU A 128 1.86 -3.38 77.89
N LEU A 129 1.72 -4.42 77.06
CA LEU A 129 0.60 -5.35 77.09
C LEU A 129 0.78 -6.41 78.18
N LEU A 130 -0.26 -6.64 78.97
CA LEU A 130 -0.28 -7.57 80.10
C LEU A 130 -1.31 -8.69 79.88
N THR A 131 -0.90 -9.93 80.15
CA THR A 131 -1.86 -11.03 80.33
C THR A 131 -2.62 -10.87 81.64
N GLU A 132 -3.74 -11.58 81.80
CA GLU A 132 -4.54 -11.56 83.04
C GLU A 132 -3.72 -11.98 84.29
N GLU A 133 -2.79 -12.94 84.13
CA GLU A 133 -1.90 -13.36 85.23
C GLU A 133 -0.81 -12.33 85.57
N GLN A 134 -0.29 -11.62 84.56
CA GLN A 134 0.68 -10.56 84.77
C GLN A 134 0.01 -9.37 85.46
N GLN A 135 -1.20 -9.00 85.02
CA GLN A 135 -1.99 -7.92 85.61
C GLN A 135 -2.23 -8.12 87.10
N LYS A 136 -2.56 -9.36 87.54
CA LYS A 136 -2.75 -9.70 88.97
C LYS A 136 -1.48 -9.58 89.83
N LYS A 137 -0.31 -9.55 89.20
CA LYS A 137 1.01 -9.40 89.86
C LYS A 137 1.60 -7.99 89.69
N GLU A 138 0.96 -7.15 88.87
CA GLU A 138 1.42 -5.81 88.55
C GLU A 138 1.15 -4.84 89.71
N LYS A 139 2.12 -3.97 89.99
CA LYS A 139 2.02 -2.92 91.01
C LYS A 139 1.79 -1.54 90.40
N ASP A 140 2.20 -1.36 89.15
CA ASP A 140 2.00 -0.12 88.42
C ASP A 140 0.54 0.05 87.96
N PRO A 141 0.03 1.30 87.84
CA PRO A 141 -1.29 1.57 87.28
C PRO A 141 -1.45 0.97 85.87
N ASN A 142 -2.49 0.18 85.70
CA ASN A 142 -2.86 -0.50 84.46
C ASN A 142 -4.36 -0.35 84.18
N PHE A 143 -4.75 -0.48 82.91
CA PHE A 143 -6.12 -0.33 82.42
C PHE A 143 -6.48 -1.47 81.46
N ALA A 144 -7.78 -1.76 81.32
CA ALA A 144 -8.26 -2.79 80.40
C ALA A 144 -8.13 -2.31 78.94
N LEU A 145 -7.93 -3.23 77.99
CA LEU A 145 -7.87 -2.89 76.56
C LEU A 145 -9.18 -2.29 76.01
N ALA A 146 -10.31 -2.51 76.68
CA ALA A 146 -11.57 -1.81 76.37
C ALA A 146 -11.49 -0.28 76.57
N GLU A 147 -10.56 0.20 77.40
CA GLU A 147 -10.33 1.61 77.74
C GLU A 147 -9.08 2.18 77.04
N PHE A 148 -8.57 1.49 76.01
CA PHE A 148 -7.29 1.81 75.38
C PHE A 148 -7.22 3.25 74.87
N THR A 149 -8.12 3.63 73.95
CA THR A 149 -8.10 4.95 73.29
C THR A 149 -8.19 6.12 74.27
N SER A 150 -8.97 5.98 75.35
CA SER A 150 -9.12 7.01 76.39
C SER A 150 -7.87 7.21 77.24
N ASN A 151 -7.07 6.15 77.45
CA ASN A 151 -5.85 6.21 78.25
C ASN A 151 -4.59 6.52 77.42
N THR A 152 -4.52 6.06 76.17
CA THR A 152 -3.33 6.20 75.30
C THR A 152 -3.36 7.43 74.39
N LYS A 153 -4.55 7.98 74.13
CA LYS A 153 -4.81 9.10 73.19
C LYS A 153 -4.57 8.77 71.70
N PHE A 154 -4.58 7.50 71.32
CA PHE A 154 -4.62 7.06 69.91
C PHE A 154 -5.53 5.85 69.71
N ASP A 155 -6.07 5.64 68.50
CA ASP A 155 -6.99 4.54 68.21
C ASP A 155 -6.22 3.20 68.14
N ILE A 156 -6.82 2.12 68.66
CA ILE A 156 -6.26 0.76 68.55
C ILE A 156 -6.09 0.28 67.09
N LYS A 157 -6.79 0.90 66.13
CA LYS A 157 -6.59 0.70 64.68
C LYS A 157 -5.27 1.26 64.16
N GLU A 158 -4.68 2.22 64.86
CA GLU A 158 -3.37 2.81 64.56
C GLU A 158 -2.24 2.15 65.37
N ALA A 159 -2.51 1.02 66.02
CA ALA A 159 -1.55 0.34 66.86
C ALA A 159 -0.58 -0.55 66.07
N VAL A 160 0.70 -0.48 66.46
CA VAL A 160 1.80 -1.36 66.06
C VAL A 160 2.31 -2.10 67.28
N ILE A 161 2.56 -3.40 67.13
CA ILE A 161 3.08 -4.25 68.21
C ILE A 161 4.59 -4.43 68.06
N LEU A 162 5.32 -4.28 69.15
CA LEU A 162 6.74 -4.55 69.25
C LEU A 162 7.01 -5.60 70.33
N LEU A 163 8.03 -6.42 70.13
CA LEU A 163 8.55 -7.37 71.11
C LEU A 163 9.97 -6.92 71.48
N TYR A 164 10.17 -6.52 72.73
CA TYR A 164 11.38 -5.88 73.22
C TYR A 164 12.05 -6.74 74.31
N LEU A 165 13.37 -6.89 74.26
CA LEU A 165 14.17 -7.48 75.32
C LEU A 165 14.74 -6.37 76.21
N GLU A 166 14.03 -6.08 77.30
CA GLU A 166 14.50 -5.22 78.36
C GLU A 166 15.64 -5.93 79.09
N SER A 167 16.87 -5.48 78.86
CA SER A 167 18.09 -6.04 79.46
C SER A 167 18.81 -4.99 80.28
N TYR A 168 19.12 -5.27 81.54
CA TYR A 168 19.88 -4.37 82.41
C TYR A 168 20.61 -5.13 83.52
N GLU A 169 21.67 -4.53 84.04
CA GLU A 169 22.35 -4.99 85.25
C GLU A 169 21.50 -4.59 86.46
N LYS A 170 21.09 -5.57 87.27
CA LYS A 170 20.37 -5.30 88.50
C LYS A 170 21.37 -4.93 89.58
N GLU A 171 21.26 -3.70 90.09
CA GLU A 171 22.05 -3.24 91.24
C GLU A 171 21.88 -4.22 92.41
N SER A 172 23.01 -4.62 93.01
CA SER A 172 23.05 -5.52 94.16
C SER A 172 22.35 -4.89 95.36
N ASP A 173 21.50 -5.64 96.06
CA ASP A 173 21.00 -5.23 97.37
C ASP A 173 22.20 -4.99 98.31
N LEU A 174 22.11 -3.94 99.15
CA LEU A 174 23.19 -3.53 100.06
C LEU A 174 23.74 -4.71 100.89
N CYS A 175 25.02 -5.07 100.68
CA CYS A 175 25.70 -6.14 101.42
C CYS A 175 25.58 -5.95 102.94
N VAL A 176 24.78 -6.79 103.59
CA VAL A 176 24.57 -6.77 105.05
C VAL A 176 25.55 -7.65 105.83
N SER A 177 26.58 -8.22 105.19
CA SER A 177 27.60 -9.05 105.84
C SER A 177 29.00 -8.93 105.21
N LEU A 178 30.02 -9.26 106.00
CA LEU A 178 31.47 -9.00 105.81
C LEU A 178 32.18 -9.64 104.60
N SER A 179 31.46 -10.20 103.62
CA SER A 179 32.02 -10.55 102.30
C SER A 179 30.93 -10.51 101.22
N CYS A 180 31.14 -9.67 100.20
CA CYS A 180 30.27 -9.61 99.01
C CYS A 180 30.66 -10.63 97.92
N ASP A 181 31.80 -11.30 98.10
CA ASP A 181 32.52 -12.16 97.13
C ASP A 181 31.70 -13.34 96.56
N ASN A 182 30.49 -13.58 97.09
CA ASN A 182 29.60 -14.69 96.71
C ASN A 182 28.39 -14.26 95.84
N GLN A 183 28.27 -12.99 95.46
CA GLN A 183 27.15 -12.47 94.65
C GLN A 183 27.65 -11.80 93.37
N GLY A 184 27.60 -12.55 92.26
CA GLY A 184 27.78 -11.97 90.93
C GLY A 184 26.61 -11.06 90.55
N LEU A 185 26.86 -10.10 89.66
CA LEU A 185 25.85 -9.17 89.16
C LEU A 185 24.74 -9.92 88.39
N GLU A 186 23.48 -9.72 88.78
CA GLU A 186 22.34 -10.35 88.11
C GLU A 186 22.00 -9.57 86.83
N ILE A 187 22.30 -10.16 85.67
CA ILE A 187 21.86 -9.64 84.37
C ILE A 187 20.40 -10.04 84.15
N VAL A 188 19.50 -9.07 84.19
CA VAL A 188 18.06 -9.28 83.97
C VAL A 188 17.74 -9.17 82.48
N GLY A 189 16.91 -10.08 81.97
CA GLY A 189 16.40 -10.07 80.59
C GLY A 189 14.91 -10.41 80.53
N ASN A 190 14.07 -9.41 80.25
CA ASN A 190 12.61 -9.52 80.22
C ASN A 190 12.06 -9.28 78.80
N TYR A 191 11.22 -10.20 78.31
CA TYR A 191 10.43 -9.91 77.10
C TYR A 191 9.22 -9.03 77.45
N LYS A 192 9.22 -7.83 76.87
CA LYS A 192 8.17 -6.82 76.94
C LYS A 192 7.42 -6.83 75.62
N VAL A 193 6.09 -6.98 75.67
CA VAL A 193 5.25 -6.76 74.50
C VAL A 193 4.76 -5.32 74.58
N LEU A 194 5.20 -4.49 73.65
CA LEU A 194 4.85 -3.08 73.61
C LEU A 194 3.83 -2.80 72.51
N ILE A 195 2.97 -1.83 72.75
CA ILE A 195 2.00 -1.29 71.79
C ILE A 195 2.21 0.21 71.65
N VAL A 196 2.31 0.70 70.42
CA VAL A 196 2.61 2.10 70.07
C VAL A 196 1.74 2.55 68.90
N SER A 197 1.61 3.86 68.67
CA SER A 197 0.94 4.38 67.47
C SER A 197 1.85 4.25 66.24
N LYS A 198 1.27 4.23 65.03
CA LYS A 198 2.01 4.26 63.76
C LYS A 198 3.04 5.40 63.70
N ASP A 199 2.74 6.58 64.24
CA ASP A 199 3.68 7.72 64.30
C ASP A 199 4.90 7.47 65.21
N VAL A 200 4.72 6.72 66.30
CA VAL A 200 5.82 6.29 67.16
C VAL A 200 6.62 5.17 66.49
N ALA A 201 5.94 4.22 65.84
CA ALA A 201 6.59 3.16 65.07
C ALA A 201 7.47 3.74 63.96
N LYS A 202 7.00 4.76 63.20
CA LYS A 202 7.81 5.50 62.21
C LYS A 202 9.08 6.12 62.83
N LYS A 203 8.99 6.70 64.02
CA LYS A 203 10.17 7.27 64.71
C LYS A 203 11.18 6.21 65.15
N ILE A 204 10.71 5.04 65.57
CA ILE A 204 11.57 3.90 65.91
C ILE A 204 12.24 3.37 64.63
N MET A 205 11.46 3.18 63.56
CA MET A 205 11.92 2.72 62.24
C MET A 205 12.96 3.66 61.61
N ASN A 206 12.87 4.97 61.80
CA ASN A 206 13.86 5.92 61.29
C ASN A 206 15.28 5.75 61.86
N TYR A 207 15.46 4.97 62.95
CA TYR A 207 16.77 4.61 63.49
C TYR A 207 17.21 3.19 63.12
N ASP A 208 16.34 2.42 62.47
CA ASP A 208 16.60 1.05 62.03
C ASP A 208 17.05 1.10 60.57
N SER A 209 18.30 0.71 60.30
CA SER A 209 18.89 0.76 58.97
C SER A 209 18.52 -0.45 58.09
N MET A 210 17.61 -1.33 58.54
CA MET A 210 17.17 -2.53 57.81
C MET A 210 15.66 -2.49 57.50
N ILE A 211 14.79 -2.19 58.47
CA ILE A 211 13.35 -2.04 58.22
C ILE A 211 13.04 -0.74 57.47
N GLY A 212 12.05 -0.77 56.58
CA GLY A 212 11.56 0.43 55.90
C GLY A 212 12.41 0.94 54.72
N LYS A 213 13.51 0.28 54.35
CA LYS A 213 14.33 0.63 53.17
C LYS A 213 13.50 0.70 51.89
N ILE A 214 12.94 -0.42 51.43
CA ILE A 214 11.96 -0.51 50.34
C ILE A 214 11.05 -1.71 50.62
N ASN A 215 9.72 -1.54 50.56
CA ASN A 215 8.78 -2.65 50.59
C ASN A 215 8.40 -3.04 49.16
N TYR A 216 9.24 -3.86 48.52
CA TYR A 216 9.10 -4.25 47.11
C TYR A 216 7.75 -4.90 46.79
N VAL A 217 7.18 -5.66 47.74
CA VAL A 217 5.88 -6.31 47.57
C VAL A 217 4.73 -5.30 47.61
N ASN A 218 4.72 -4.34 48.53
CA ASN A 218 3.74 -3.25 48.48
C ASN A 218 3.92 -2.39 47.23
N LEU A 219 5.16 -2.09 46.82
CA LEU A 219 5.44 -1.38 45.56
C LEU A 219 4.80 -2.10 44.37
N TYR A 220 5.00 -3.41 44.21
CA TYR A 220 4.37 -4.23 43.15
C TYR A 220 2.85 -4.05 43.05
N TYR A 221 2.14 -3.95 44.18
CA TYR A 221 0.68 -3.77 44.21
C TYR A 221 0.24 -2.33 43.89
N THR A 222 1.09 -1.32 44.10
CA THR A 222 0.82 0.07 43.67
C THR A 222 1.06 0.31 42.18
N LEU A 223 1.85 -0.55 41.53
CA LEU A 223 2.27 -0.42 40.13
C LEU A 223 1.20 -0.98 39.17
N PRO A 224 0.83 -0.22 38.11
CA PRO A 224 -0.13 -0.69 37.12
C PRO A 224 0.34 -1.96 36.39
N ASP A 225 -0.60 -2.84 36.06
CA ASP A 225 -0.41 -3.94 35.10
C ASP A 225 -0.55 -3.38 33.69
N LEU A 226 0.57 -3.28 32.95
CA LEU A 226 0.58 -2.63 31.63
C LEU A 226 0.45 -3.67 30.52
N LYS A 227 -0.34 -3.33 29.49
CA LYS A 227 -0.57 -4.20 28.33
C LYS A 227 -0.51 -3.36 27.07
N SER A 228 0.38 -3.73 26.16
CA SER A 228 0.46 -3.11 24.84
C SER A 228 -0.85 -3.23 24.08
N ASN A 229 -1.17 -2.19 23.32
CA ASN A 229 -2.36 -2.19 22.48
C ASN A 229 -2.13 -2.99 21.21
N ARG A 230 -2.90 -4.06 20.98
CA ARG A 230 -2.96 -4.67 19.65
C ARG A 230 -3.59 -3.70 18.65
N ILE A 231 -2.79 -3.26 17.67
CA ILE A 231 -3.25 -2.40 16.57
C ILE A 231 -3.89 -3.30 15.51
N VAL A 232 -5.20 -3.12 15.30
CA VAL A 232 -6.00 -3.93 14.37
C VAL A 232 -6.32 -3.08 13.14
N LEU A 233 -5.76 -3.47 12.00
CA LEU A 233 -5.98 -2.80 10.72
C LEU A 233 -7.14 -3.42 9.93
N LYS A 234 -7.81 -2.57 9.16
CA LYS A 234 -8.87 -2.89 8.20
C LYS A 234 -8.42 -2.45 6.82
N LYS A 235 -9.09 -2.95 5.77
CA LYS A 235 -8.82 -2.53 4.39
C LYS A 235 -8.82 -1.00 4.19
N ASP A 236 -9.70 -0.30 4.91
CA ASP A 236 -9.87 1.15 4.80
C ASP A 236 -8.66 1.94 5.35
N ASP A 237 -7.87 1.34 6.24
CA ASP A 237 -6.62 1.93 6.76
C ASP A 237 -5.48 1.93 5.72
N PHE A 238 -5.57 1.10 4.68
CA PHE A 238 -4.59 1.01 3.58
C PHE A 238 -4.95 1.87 2.36
N VAL A 239 -5.98 2.72 2.45
CA VAL A 239 -6.37 3.59 1.31
C VAL A 239 -5.26 4.61 1.00
N HIS A 240 -4.61 5.15 2.03
CA HIS A 240 -3.49 6.08 1.89
C HIS A 240 -2.61 6.08 3.15
N LEU A 241 -1.35 6.51 3.02
CA LEU A 241 -0.35 6.46 4.09
C LEU A 241 -0.79 7.17 5.38
N GLU A 242 -1.44 8.33 5.28
CA GLU A 242 -1.86 9.08 6.47
C GLU A 242 -2.98 8.37 7.27
N ALA A 243 -3.86 7.59 6.63
CA ALA A 243 -4.82 6.74 7.37
C ALA A 243 -4.09 5.67 8.19
N LEU A 244 -3.08 5.03 7.60
CA LEU A 244 -2.27 4.01 8.27
C LEU A 244 -1.54 4.59 9.48
N LYS A 245 -0.86 5.73 9.32
CA LYS A 245 -0.22 6.46 10.43
C LYS A 245 -1.23 6.82 11.52
N GLN A 246 -2.38 7.39 11.15
CA GLN A 246 -3.42 7.78 12.12
C GLN A 246 -3.92 6.59 12.94
N THR A 247 -4.15 5.43 12.32
CA THR A 247 -4.61 4.24 13.03
C THR A 247 -3.52 3.66 13.95
N PHE A 248 -2.24 3.75 13.56
CA PHE A 248 -1.14 3.42 14.47
C PHE A 248 -1.03 4.39 15.65
N THR A 249 -1.03 5.70 15.41
CA THR A 249 -1.00 6.73 16.45
C THR A 249 -2.18 6.57 17.42
N LYS A 250 -3.42 6.43 16.92
CA LYS A 250 -4.60 6.14 17.75
C LYS A 250 -4.43 4.84 18.55
N GLY A 251 -3.75 3.84 17.98
CA GLY A 251 -3.39 2.58 18.65
C GLY A 251 -2.40 2.75 19.80
N ILE A 252 -1.35 3.56 19.63
CA ILE A 252 -0.31 3.85 20.63
C ILE A 252 -0.92 4.45 21.91
N PHE A 253 -1.76 5.48 21.81
CA PHE A 253 -2.37 6.14 23.00
C PHE A 253 -3.68 5.49 23.49
N LYS A 254 -4.18 4.47 22.80
CA LYS A 254 -5.39 3.74 23.23
C LYS A 254 -5.23 3.25 24.67
N ASN A 255 -6.32 3.23 25.43
CA ASN A 255 -6.33 2.83 26.84
C ASN A 255 -5.33 3.62 27.74
N ASN A 256 -4.84 4.77 27.29
CA ASN A 256 -3.82 5.60 27.94
C ASN A 256 -2.48 4.89 28.22
N VAL A 257 -2.10 3.88 27.41
CA VAL A 257 -0.91 3.03 27.70
C VAL A 257 0.38 3.83 27.91
N VAL A 258 0.68 4.82 27.05
CA VAL A 258 1.86 5.70 27.21
C VAL A 258 1.85 6.43 28.55
N LYS A 259 0.71 7.03 28.93
CA LYS A 259 0.57 7.71 30.22
C LYS A 259 0.68 6.74 31.40
N ASN A 260 0.07 5.56 31.29
CA ASN A 260 0.15 4.54 32.35
C ASN A 260 1.58 4.00 32.50
N LEU A 261 2.38 3.99 31.43
CA LEU A 261 3.81 3.68 31.45
C LEU A 261 4.61 4.78 32.17
N GLN A 262 4.33 6.06 31.89
CA GLN A 262 4.90 7.19 32.63
C GLN A 262 4.55 7.14 34.11
N ASP A 263 3.26 6.99 34.45
CA ASP A 263 2.79 6.84 35.84
C ASP A 263 3.42 5.59 36.52
N GLY A 264 3.62 4.52 35.75
CA GLY A 264 4.27 3.28 36.16
C GLY A 264 5.74 3.46 36.54
N TYR A 265 6.55 4.07 35.65
CA TYR A 265 7.95 4.38 35.93
C TYR A 265 8.10 5.43 37.05
N ASN A 266 7.21 6.44 37.10
CA ASN A 266 7.19 7.43 38.17
C ASN A 266 7.04 6.79 39.55
N LYS A 267 6.06 5.90 39.71
CA LYS A 267 5.86 5.13 40.95
C LYS A 267 7.04 4.20 41.25
N LEU A 268 7.51 3.46 40.25
CA LEU A 268 8.59 2.48 40.40
C LEU A 268 9.88 3.16 40.87
N LEU A 269 10.36 4.16 40.14
CA LEU A 269 11.65 4.79 40.38
C LEU A 269 11.62 5.75 41.58
N THR A 270 10.46 6.37 41.89
CA THR A 270 10.27 7.05 43.19
C THR A 270 10.32 6.04 44.35
N GLY A 271 9.67 4.88 44.21
CA GLY A 271 9.70 3.80 45.20
C GLY A 271 11.06 3.13 45.37
N LEU A 272 11.93 3.20 44.35
CA LEU A 272 13.32 2.77 44.38
C LEU A 272 14.32 3.89 44.74
N ASN A 273 13.86 5.13 44.93
CA ASN A 273 14.68 6.33 45.13
C ASN A 273 15.75 6.53 44.04
N MET A 274 15.31 6.56 42.78
CA MET A 274 16.11 6.76 41.56
C MET A 274 15.64 7.99 40.75
N PRO A 275 15.78 9.22 41.29
CA PRO A 275 15.32 10.44 40.62
C PRO A 275 16.05 10.79 39.30
N ILE A 276 17.34 10.47 39.14
CA ILE A 276 18.09 10.79 37.92
C ILE A 276 17.60 9.90 36.76
N VAL A 277 17.52 8.59 36.98
CA VAL A 277 17.00 7.64 35.99
C VAL A 277 15.53 7.93 35.66
N LEU A 278 14.75 8.38 36.65
CA LEU A 278 13.37 8.79 36.44
C LEU A 278 13.27 9.99 35.48
N ASP A 279 14.06 11.05 35.68
CA ASP A 279 14.03 12.23 34.80
C ASP A 279 14.37 11.86 33.35
N VAL A 280 15.44 11.08 33.16
CA VAL A 280 15.87 10.55 31.85
C VAL A 280 14.74 9.79 31.14
N ILE A 281 14.13 8.81 31.81
CA ILE A 281 13.06 7.99 31.23
C ILE A 281 11.80 8.82 30.94
N GLN A 282 11.38 9.71 31.85
CA GLN A 282 10.20 10.56 31.63
C GLN A 282 10.38 11.54 30.48
N LYS A 283 11.57 12.16 30.41
CA LYS A 283 11.94 13.07 29.32
C LYS A 283 11.90 12.34 27.98
N LYS A 284 12.59 11.20 27.84
CA LYS A 284 12.64 10.46 26.58
C LYS A 284 11.30 9.87 26.14
N ILE A 285 10.48 9.36 27.07
CA ILE A 285 9.10 8.95 26.74
C ILE A 285 8.29 10.16 26.24
N THR A 286 8.45 11.34 26.86
CA THR A 286 7.77 12.56 26.39
C THR A 286 8.27 13.00 25.01
N GLU A 287 9.58 12.96 24.75
CA GLU A 287 10.18 13.30 23.45
C GLU A 287 9.77 12.34 22.33
N LEU A 288 9.68 11.03 22.62
CA LEU A 288 9.37 10.00 21.63
C LEU A 288 7.86 9.75 21.42
N PHE A 289 7.01 10.13 22.37
CA PHE A 289 5.56 9.91 22.29
C PHE A 289 4.72 11.20 22.43
N ASN A 290 5.30 12.38 22.21
CA ASN A 290 4.52 13.60 22.02
C ASN A 290 4.19 13.81 20.52
N PHE A 291 2.94 13.58 20.14
CA PHE A 291 2.43 13.90 18.79
C PHE A 291 1.37 15.01 18.82
N ASP A 292 1.12 15.65 19.97
CA ASP A 292 0.11 16.70 20.10
C ASP A 292 0.61 18.00 19.44
N GLY A 293 -0.10 18.45 18.40
CA GLY A 293 0.15 19.71 17.72
C GLY A 293 1.07 19.66 16.49
N ASP A 294 1.69 18.52 16.14
CA ASP A 294 2.35 18.37 14.83
C ASP A 294 1.28 18.06 13.76
N PRO A 295 1.13 18.88 12.70
CA PRO A 295 0.20 18.58 11.60
C PRO A 295 0.60 17.35 10.76
N ILE A 296 1.78 16.77 10.99
CA ILE A 296 2.32 15.63 10.22
C ILE A 296 2.78 14.54 11.18
N LEU A 297 2.12 13.38 11.12
CA LEU A 297 2.47 12.22 11.95
C LEU A 297 3.86 11.65 11.60
N PRO A 298 4.58 11.09 12.61
CA PRO A 298 5.92 10.53 12.43
C PRO A 298 5.97 9.45 11.35
N SER A 299 7.08 9.40 10.62
CA SER A 299 7.34 8.36 9.60
C SER A 299 7.75 7.03 10.24
N ASP A 300 8.39 7.05 11.41
CA ASP A 300 8.84 5.89 12.20
C ASP A 300 7.76 5.33 13.14
N PHE A 301 6.48 5.53 12.81
CA PHE A 301 5.34 5.17 13.65
C PHE A 301 5.26 3.68 14.02
N GLN A 302 5.77 2.78 13.16
CA GLN A 302 5.85 1.34 13.46
C GLN A 302 6.96 1.05 14.47
N TYR A 303 8.15 1.62 14.30
CA TYR A 303 9.26 1.46 15.25
C TYR A 303 8.99 2.11 16.61
N ARG A 304 8.24 3.23 16.66
CA ARG A 304 7.73 3.79 17.93
C ARG A 304 6.74 2.86 18.63
N TYR A 305 5.89 2.16 17.87
CA TYR A 305 5.00 1.14 18.43
C TYR A 305 5.78 -0.06 18.98
N ASP A 306 6.80 -0.52 18.27
CA ASP A 306 7.67 -1.60 18.74
C ASP A 306 8.47 -1.20 19.97
N LEU A 307 9.08 -0.01 20.00
CA LEU A 307 9.73 0.54 21.20
C LEU A 307 8.78 0.58 22.40
N LEU A 308 7.52 1.00 22.21
CA LEU A 308 6.52 0.99 23.28
C LEU A 308 6.28 -0.44 23.81
N ASN A 309 6.25 -1.44 22.92
CA ASN A 309 6.11 -2.85 23.31
C ASN A 309 7.30 -3.32 24.14
N ASP A 310 8.52 -3.03 23.69
CA ASP A 310 9.76 -3.41 24.38
C ASP A 310 9.89 -2.73 25.76
N LEU A 311 9.45 -1.48 25.88
CA LEU A 311 9.40 -0.76 27.16
C LEU A 311 8.32 -1.29 28.12
N VAL A 312 7.16 -1.72 27.60
CA VAL A 312 6.09 -2.35 28.39
C VAL A 312 6.50 -3.75 28.85
N ASP A 313 7.13 -4.55 27.98
CA ASP A 313 7.66 -5.87 28.32
C ASP A 313 8.76 -5.76 29.38
N THR A 314 9.71 -4.83 29.24
CA THR A 314 10.79 -4.59 30.21
C THR A 314 10.26 -4.04 31.53
N TYR A 315 9.29 -3.13 31.50
CA TYR A 315 8.60 -2.65 32.70
C TYR A 315 7.91 -3.79 33.45
N ASN A 316 7.17 -4.64 32.74
CA ASN A 316 6.45 -5.76 33.35
C ASN A 316 7.41 -6.84 33.89
N GLU A 317 8.54 -7.10 33.23
CA GLU A 317 9.59 -7.98 33.76
C GLU A 317 10.19 -7.40 35.06
N THR A 318 10.48 -6.10 35.08
CA THR A 318 10.98 -5.39 36.28
C THR A 318 9.97 -5.44 37.42
N ARG A 319 8.69 -5.15 37.13
CA ARG A 319 7.57 -5.23 38.07
C ARG A 319 7.45 -6.65 38.65
N ALA A 320 7.49 -7.68 37.81
CA ALA A 320 7.38 -9.07 38.26
C ALA A 320 8.53 -9.51 39.19
N LEU A 321 9.76 -9.01 38.97
CA LEU A 321 10.90 -9.31 39.85
C LEU A 321 10.75 -8.77 41.27
N LEU A 322 9.96 -7.70 41.49
CA LEU A 322 9.79 -7.09 42.82
C LEU A 322 9.28 -8.09 43.88
N LEU A 323 8.50 -9.09 43.47
CA LEU A 323 8.01 -10.15 44.37
C LEU A 323 9.08 -11.15 44.80
N ASN A 324 10.19 -11.22 44.06
CA ASN A 324 11.32 -12.12 44.30
C ASN A 324 12.53 -11.38 44.92
N LEU A 325 12.40 -10.08 45.21
CA LEU A 325 13.42 -9.31 45.92
C LEU A 325 13.37 -9.60 47.42
N GLU A 326 14.16 -10.59 47.82
CA GLU A 326 14.55 -10.78 49.21
C GLU A 326 15.86 -10.05 49.48
N ASP A 327 15.92 -9.29 50.57
CA ASP A 327 17.16 -8.66 51.00
C ASP A 327 18.07 -9.66 51.73
N SER A 328 19.16 -10.03 51.06
CA SER A 328 20.31 -10.70 51.67
C SER A 328 21.25 -9.68 52.30
N TYR A 329 21.76 -9.97 53.50
CA TYR A 329 22.77 -9.14 54.15
C TYR A 329 23.92 -9.99 54.68
N CYS A 330 25.09 -9.89 54.02
CA CYS A 330 26.33 -10.49 54.51
C CYS A 330 26.81 -9.87 55.83
N TYR A 331 26.54 -8.57 56.02
CA TYR A 331 26.87 -7.83 57.23
C TYR A 331 25.68 -6.94 57.65
N PRO A 332 24.68 -7.49 58.35
CA PRO A 332 23.60 -6.69 58.92
C PRO A 332 24.15 -5.70 59.95
N ASP A 333 23.60 -4.49 59.97
CA ASP A 333 23.99 -3.48 60.96
C ASP A 333 23.51 -3.89 62.35
N ILE A 334 24.47 -4.23 63.23
CA ILE A 334 24.20 -4.64 64.61
C ILE A 334 23.36 -3.63 65.39
N ASN A 335 23.37 -2.34 64.99
CA ASN A 335 22.64 -1.26 65.65
C ASN A 335 21.19 -1.08 65.18
N ALA A 336 20.75 -1.76 64.11
CA ALA A 336 19.46 -1.47 63.47
C ALA A 336 18.23 -1.85 64.33
N PHE A 337 18.22 -3.05 64.93
CA PHE A 337 17.19 -3.43 65.91
C PHE A 337 17.73 -4.34 67.03
N PRO A 338 18.80 -3.95 67.75
CA PRO A 338 19.58 -4.86 68.60
C PRO A 338 18.80 -5.55 69.72
N LYS A 339 17.71 -4.95 70.20
CA LYS A 339 16.92 -5.47 71.34
C LYS A 339 15.42 -5.56 71.07
N HIS A 340 14.94 -5.31 69.85
CA HIS A 340 13.51 -5.29 69.58
C HIS A 340 13.15 -5.89 68.22
N LEU A 341 11.91 -6.35 68.08
CA LEU A 341 11.32 -6.78 66.82
C LEU A 341 9.95 -6.11 66.65
N MET A 342 9.71 -5.43 65.53
CA MET A 342 8.37 -4.96 65.17
C MET A 342 7.57 -6.12 64.58
N LEU A 343 6.41 -6.43 65.17
CA LEU A 343 5.58 -7.56 64.77
C LEU A 343 4.50 -7.19 63.72
N GLY A 344 4.35 -5.91 63.40
CA GLY A 344 3.31 -5.41 62.49
C GLY A 344 2.23 -4.58 63.20
N GLU A 345 1.52 -3.80 62.40
CA GLU A 345 0.26 -3.17 62.75
C GLU A 345 -0.85 -4.19 63.04
N LEU A 346 -1.71 -3.93 64.04
CA LEU A 346 -2.86 -4.79 64.37
C LEU A 346 -3.90 -4.83 63.23
N PHE A 347 -4.03 -3.72 62.50
CA PHE A 347 -4.93 -3.57 61.37
C PHE A 347 -4.14 -3.18 60.13
N LYS A 348 -4.00 -4.17 59.25
CA LYS A 348 -3.24 -4.08 58.01
C LYS A 348 -4.04 -3.30 56.96
N SER A 349 -3.45 -2.24 56.41
CA SER A 349 -4.08 -1.40 55.36
C SER A 349 -3.71 -1.84 53.94
N GLU A 350 -2.58 -2.53 53.77
CA GLU A 350 -1.99 -2.91 52.48
C GLU A 350 -1.80 -4.44 52.35
N PRO A 351 -1.45 -4.97 51.16
CA PRO A 351 -1.20 -6.40 50.97
C PRO A 351 -0.02 -6.97 51.77
N CYS A 352 0.94 -6.15 52.21
CA CYS A 352 2.00 -6.50 53.17
C CYS A 352 2.06 -5.49 54.34
N PHE A 353 2.61 -5.93 55.48
CA PHE A 353 2.75 -5.09 56.67
C PHE A 353 3.75 -3.96 56.43
N GLU A 354 3.47 -2.76 56.98
CA GLU A 354 4.40 -1.61 56.97
C GLU A 354 5.42 -1.74 58.13
N PHE A 355 4.96 -2.06 59.33
CA PHE A 355 5.77 -2.04 60.56
C PHE A 355 6.13 -3.43 61.07
N ARG A 356 6.58 -4.32 60.19
CA ARG A 356 6.99 -5.68 60.57
C ARG A 356 8.36 -6.01 60.04
N HIS A 357 9.25 -6.50 60.90
CA HIS A 357 10.53 -7.06 60.46
C HIS A 357 10.29 -8.30 59.60
N ALA A 358 10.84 -8.28 58.38
CA ALA A 358 11.02 -9.47 57.56
C ALA A 358 12.06 -10.41 58.21
N PHE A 359 12.37 -11.54 57.56
CA PHE A 359 13.60 -12.27 57.83
C PHE A 359 14.64 -11.88 56.80
N TYR A 360 15.70 -11.22 57.25
CA TYR A 360 16.85 -10.81 56.45
C TYR A 360 17.86 -11.94 56.48
N LYS A 361 17.93 -12.70 55.38
CA LYS A 361 18.73 -13.92 55.27
C LYS A 361 20.22 -13.58 55.17
N SER A 362 21.07 -14.49 55.65
CA SER A 362 22.48 -14.51 55.27
C SER A 362 22.65 -14.97 53.79
N PRO A 363 23.76 -14.60 53.12
CA PRO A 363 24.10 -15.12 51.79
C PRO A 363 24.17 -16.66 51.72
N LEU A 364 24.50 -17.30 52.85
CA LEU A 364 24.54 -18.76 52.98
C LEU A 364 23.17 -19.41 52.76
N LEU A 365 22.07 -18.72 53.11
CA LEU A 365 20.70 -19.24 52.95
C LEU A 365 20.01 -18.80 51.65
N THR A 366 20.53 -17.81 50.94
CA THR A 366 19.98 -17.33 49.65
C THR A 366 20.57 -18.07 48.44
N GLY A 367 21.62 -18.86 48.64
CA GLY A 367 22.35 -19.52 47.54
C GLY A 367 23.34 -18.59 46.83
N GLU A 368 23.62 -17.41 47.40
CA GLU A 368 24.64 -16.47 46.94
C GLU A 368 26.04 -17.02 47.26
N SER A 369 26.47 -18.04 46.50
CA SER A 369 27.83 -18.55 46.61
C SER A 369 28.82 -17.53 46.06
N LEU A 370 29.73 -17.05 46.90
CA LEU A 370 30.97 -16.40 46.46
C LEU A 370 31.78 -17.41 45.64
N ASN A 371 31.68 -17.32 44.31
CA ASN A 371 32.56 -18.04 43.40
C ASN A 371 33.78 -17.14 43.05
N THR A 372 34.82 -17.72 42.46
CA THR A 372 36.07 -17.01 42.12
C THR A 372 35.95 -15.96 41.01
N CYS A 373 34.75 -15.80 40.44
CA CYS A 373 34.41 -14.84 39.39
C CYS A 373 33.42 -13.75 39.88
N ASN A 374 32.98 -13.77 41.15
CA ASN A 374 32.19 -12.70 41.76
C ASN A 374 33.07 -11.46 42.09
N ASP A 375 33.91 -11.03 41.16
CA ASP A 375 34.76 -9.87 41.37
C ASP A 375 34.02 -8.58 41.01
N CYS A 376 33.31 -8.03 42.00
CA CYS A 376 32.69 -6.70 41.91
C CYS A 376 33.68 -5.57 42.27
N LEU A 377 34.99 -5.87 42.44
CA LEU A 377 35.99 -4.86 42.80
C LEU A 377 36.33 -4.00 41.58
N ALA A 378 35.93 -2.73 41.66
CA ALA A 378 36.04 -1.72 40.62
C ALA A 378 37.41 -1.66 39.90
N ASP A 379 37.38 -1.64 38.57
CA ASP A 379 37.71 -0.43 37.80
C ASP A 379 37.57 -0.62 36.27
N ASP A 380 36.41 -0.26 35.71
CA ASP A 380 36.34 0.32 34.36
C ASP A 380 36.38 1.86 34.52
N LYS A 381 37.53 2.39 34.99
CA LYS A 381 37.79 3.85 35.00
C LYS A 381 38.14 4.39 33.60
N ASP A 382 38.25 3.51 32.61
CA ASP A 382 38.72 3.82 31.25
C ASP A 382 37.58 4.07 30.24
N SER A 383 36.31 4.03 30.66
CA SER A 383 35.22 4.63 29.87
C SER A 383 35.10 6.12 30.20
N GLU A 384 35.63 6.99 29.33
CA GLU A 384 35.60 8.45 29.52
C GLU A 384 34.18 9.07 29.48
N GLU A 385 33.16 8.29 29.10
CA GLU A 385 31.75 8.70 29.12
C GLU A 385 31.13 8.52 30.51
N LYS A 386 31.05 9.61 31.27
CA LYS A 386 30.20 9.71 32.47
C LYS A 386 28.73 9.75 32.08
N ASP A 387 28.11 8.58 31.93
CA ASP A 387 26.65 8.50 31.89
C ASP A 387 26.07 8.81 33.28
N LEU A 388 25.08 9.70 33.31
CA LEU A 388 24.39 10.16 34.52
C LEU A 388 23.61 9.02 35.22
N THR A 389 23.24 7.96 34.51
CA THR A 389 22.53 6.81 35.09
C THR A 389 23.42 5.96 36.02
N SER A 390 24.74 5.99 35.81
CA SER A 390 25.71 5.12 36.50
C SER A 390 25.89 5.42 38.01
N ASP A 391 25.52 6.63 38.45
CA ASP A 391 25.55 6.99 39.87
C ASP A 391 24.43 6.29 40.68
N GLU A 392 23.26 6.05 40.06
CA GLU A 392 22.11 5.37 40.68
C GLU A 392 22.06 3.86 40.36
N ILE A 393 22.48 3.45 39.17
CA ILE A 393 22.44 2.05 38.71
C ILE A 393 23.83 1.42 38.83
N LYS A 394 24.03 0.57 39.84
CA LYS A 394 25.28 -0.18 40.04
C LYS A 394 25.03 -1.67 39.87
N ILE A 395 25.42 -2.22 38.72
CA ILE A 395 25.23 -3.63 38.38
C ILE A 395 26.54 -4.38 38.58
N CYS A 396 26.56 -5.40 39.43
CA CYS A 396 27.62 -6.41 39.41
C CYS A 396 27.13 -7.62 38.62
N TYR A 397 27.60 -7.76 37.38
CA TYR A 397 27.27 -8.91 36.54
C TYR A 397 27.88 -10.23 37.04
N GLY A 398 28.80 -10.21 38.00
CA GLY A 398 29.24 -11.42 38.72
C GLY A 398 28.20 -11.96 39.72
N GLU A 399 27.14 -11.21 40.04
CA GLU A 399 26.14 -11.58 41.06
C GLU A 399 24.77 -11.92 40.44
N ASN A 400 24.42 -13.21 40.37
CA ASN A 400 23.11 -13.64 39.85
C ASN A 400 21.96 -13.48 40.87
N THR A 401 21.67 -12.27 41.31
CA THR A 401 20.57 -11.97 42.24
C THR A 401 19.39 -11.29 41.54
N ALA A 402 18.20 -11.38 42.14
CA ALA A 402 17.00 -10.68 41.63
C ALA A 402 17.18 -9.16 41.60
N ARG A 403 17.99 -8.60 42.52
CA ARG A 403 18.33 -7.16 42.59
C ARG A 403 19.18 -6.73 41.38
N GLN A 404 20.23 -7.47 41.05
CA GLN A 404 21.09 -7.16 39.89
C GLN A 404 20.31 -7.28 38.58
N ARG A 405 19.42 -8.29 38.46
CA ARG A 405 18.47 -8.42 37.35
C ARG A 405 17.52 -7.23 37.22
N MET A 406 16.97 -6.73 38.33
CA MET A 406 16.11 -5.54 38.34
C MET A 406 16.87 -4.30 37.85
N TYR A 407 18.09 -4.05 38.34
CA TYR A 407 18.92 -2.94 37.90
C TYR A 407 19.28 -3.04 36.41
N SER A 408 19.61 -4.23 35.91
CA SER A 408 19.86 -4.49 34.49
C SER A 408 18.65 -4.22 33.59
N LEU A 409 17.43 -4.50 34.06
CA LEU A 409 16.20 -4.17 33.32
C LEU A 409 15.88 -2.68 33.32
N ILE A 410 16.08 -1.98 34.45
CA ILE A 410 15.93 -0.52 34.52
C ILE A 410 16.93 0.16 33.58
N LEU A 411 18.19 -0.32 33.55
CA LEU A 411 19.19 0.13 32.59
C LEU A 411 18.74 -0.15 31.15
N ARG A 412 18.22 -1.35 30.85
CA ARG A 412 17.70 -1.67 29.51
C ARG A 412 16.61 -0.69 29.06
N SER A 413 15.70 -0.29 29.96
CA SER A 413 14.68 0.72 29.64
C SER A 413 15.27 2.09 29.33
N ALA A 414 16.32 2.51 30.04
CA ALA A 414 17.04 3.75 29.73
C ALA A 414 17.81 3.64 28.39
N GLU A 415 18.56 2.56 28.18
CA GLU A 415 19.31 2.31 26.94
C GLU A 415 18.39 2.19 25.71
N LEU A 416 17.22 1.57 25.83
CA LEU A 416 16.20 1.50 24.77
C LEU A 416 15.70 2.89 24.34
N LEU A 417 15.62 3.83 25.29
CA LEU A 417 15.14 5.20 25.08
C LEU A 417 16.27 6.14 24.60
N GLU A 418 17.46 6.02 25.16
CA GLU A 418 18.62 6.83 24.77
C GLU A 418 19.14 6.46 23.39
N ASN A 419 19.26 5.16 23.09
CA ASN A 419 19.80 4.68 21.83
C ASN A 419 18.76 4.55 20.70
N TYR A 420 17.52 5.03 20.88
CA TYR A 420 16.50 4.93 19.83
C TYR A 420 16.94 5.68 18.57
N ASN A 421 17.21 4.91 17.52
CA ASN A 421 17.66 5.40 16.22
C ASN A 421 17.11 4.50 15.10
N PRO A 422 16.03 4.91 14.41
CA PRO A 422 15.47 4.14 13.29
C PRO A 422 16.22 4.36 11.96
N LEU A 423 17.39 5.03 11.95
CA LEU A 423 18.04 5.55 10.74
C LEU A 423 19.28 4.71 10.35
N HIS A 424 19.11 3.63 9.56
CA HIS A 424 20.25 2.84 9.07
C HIS A 424 20.10 2.29 7.64
N ASP A 425 21.25 1.99 7.02
CA ASP A 425 21.38 1.92 5.56
C ASP A 425 21.44 0.51 4.93
N PHE A 426 21.19 -0.56 5.69
CA PHE A 426 21.21 -1.94 5.18
C PHE A 426 19.89 -2.67 5.46
N ILE A 427 19.64 -3.73 4.69
CA ILE A 427 18.57 -4.69 4.99
C ILE A 427 19.25 -5.92 5.58
N LYS A 428 18.78 -6.38 6.73
CA LYS A 428 19.18 -7.67 7.30
C LYS A 428 17.96 -8.46 7.73
N ILE A 429 18.12 -9.78 7.74
CA ILE A 429 17.17 -10.71 8.35
C ILE A 429 17.85 -11.33 9.57
N THR A 430 17.23 -11.17 10.74
CA THR A 430 17.82 -11.54 12.03
C THR A 430 16.92 -12.59 12.69
N PRO A 431 17.42 -13.80 13.01
CA PRO A 431 16.64 -14.82 13.70
C PRO A 431 16.38 -14.39 15.15
N SER A 432 15.16 -14.60 15.63
CA SER A 432 14.66 -14.12 16.91
C SER A 432 13.52 -15.03 17.40
N LEU A 433 12.97 -14.70 18.57
CA LEU A 433 11.73 -15.28 19.09
C LEU A 433 10.54 -14.32 18.88
N GLN A 434 9.37 -14.86 18.50
CA GLN A 434 8.11 -14.13 18.40
C GLN A 434 7.54 -13.83 19.80
N MET A 435 7.59 -14.81 20.69
CA MET A 435 7.05 -14.73 22.05
C MET A 435 8.12 -15.02 23.11
N GLY A 436 7.88 -14.59 24.34
CA GLY A 436 8.80 -14.76 25.46
C GLY A 436 9.45 -13.44 25.90
N LYS A 437 10.40 -13.55 26.85
CA LYS A 437 11.09 -12.41 27.45
C LYS A 437 11.90 -11.62 26.41
N LEU A 438 11.88 -10.29 26.50
CA LEU A 438 12.56 -9.41 25.54
C LEU A 438 14.04 -9.75 25.38
N GLY A 439 14.78 -9.96 26.48
CA GLY A 439 16.21 -10.29 26.44
C GLY A 439 16.57 -11.60 25.72
N LYS A 440 15.60 -12.47 25.41
CA LYS A 440 15.81 -13.68 24.59
C LYS A 440 15.54 -13.46 23.10
N LYS A 441 14.90 -12.34 22.74
CA LYS A 441 14.73 -11.88 21.35
C LYS A 441 16.03 -11.23 20.85
N ALA A 442 16.14 -11.05 19.54
CA ALA A 442 17.24 -10.27 18.98
C ALA A 442 17.06 -8.77 19.30
N ILE A 443 18.16 -8.05 19.52
CA ILE A 443 18.15 -6.59 19.71
C ILE A 443 17.66 -5.94 18.40
N PRO A 444 16.60 -5.10 18.45
CA PRO A 444 15.95 -4.56 17.26
C PRO A 444 16.82 -3.58 16.49
N PHE A 445 16.46 -3.36 15.22
CA PHE A 445 17.11 -2.40 14.32
C PHE A 445 17.10 -0.96 14.83
N TYR A 446 16.01 -0.53 15.45
CA TYR A 446 15.77 0.86 15.84
C TYR A 446 16.53 1.28 17.12
N ASN A 447 17.53 0.52 17.56
CA ASN A 447 18.40 0.87 18.67
C ASN A 447 19.87 0.76 18.25
N ASN A 448 20.65 1.84 18.45
CA ASN A 448 22.11 1.77 18.37
C ASN A 448 22.62 0.76 19.42
N VAL A 449 23.44 -0.20 18.98
CA VAL A 449 23.99 -1.23 19.88
C VAL A 449 25.32 -0.76 20.47
N THR A 450 25.27 -0.39 21.75
CA THR A 450 26.41 -0.01 22.59
C THR A 450 26.85 -1.19 23.47
N ASP A 451 28.07 -1.20 24.01
CA ASP A 451 28.49 -2.20 25.01
C ASP A 451 27.58 -2.18 26.27
N SER A 452 27.00 -1.01 26.62
CA SER A 452 26.04 -0.90 27.74
C SER A 452 24.72 -1.61 27.45
N LEU A 453 24.09 -1.33 26.29
CA LEU A 453 22.87 -2.02 25.85
C LEU A 453 23.11 -3.54 25.71
N ILE A 454 24.27 -3.96 25.18
CA ILE A 454 24.64 -5.39 25.08
C ILE A 454 24.65 -6.06 26.46
N LYS A 455 25.31 -5.44 27.45
CA LYS A 455 25.37 -5.92 28.84
C LYS A 455 23.97 -5.94 29.50
N ALA A 456 23.12 -4.96 29.21
CA ALA A 456 21.75 -4.87 29.74
C ALA A 456 20.72 -5.79 29.04
N TRP A 457 20.98 -6.23 27.80
CA TRP A 457 19.98 -6.95 26.98
C TRP A 457 19.59 -8.32 27.52
N ASP A 458 20.56 -9.17 27.87
CA ASP A 458 20.31 -10.50 28.45
C ASP A 458 21.21 -10.74 29.65
N PHE A 459 20.68 -10.44 30.84
CA PHE A 459 21.40 -10.62 32.10
C PHE A 459 21.96 -12.05 32.27
N ASP A 460 21.27 -13.09 31.78
CA ASP A 460 21.77 -14.47 31.91
C ASP A 460 23.04 -14.69 31.08
N LYS A 461 23.16 -14.01 29.93
CA LYS A 461 24.37 -14.07 29.10
C LYS A 461 25.47 -13.22 29.69
N THR A 462 25.17 -12.00 30.13
CA THR A 462 26.17 -11.10 30.73
C THR A 462 26.76 -11.68 32.02
N PHE A 463 25.94 -12.35 32.84
CA PHE A 463 26.42 -13.10 34.00
C PHE A 463 27.40 -14.24 33.65
N LEU A 464 27.32 -14.79 32.44
CA LEU A 464 28.21 -15.83 31.95
C LEU A 464 29.39 -15.29 31.12
N GLY A 465 29.53 -13.96 30.95
CA GLY A 465 30.51 -13.35 30.04
C GLY A 465 30.21 -13.63 28.55
N LEU A 466 28.94 -13.87 28.22
CA LEU A 466 28.44 -14.24 26.89
C LEU A 466 27.55 -13.14 26.30
N GLU A 467 27.57 -11.92 26.81
CA GLU A 467 26.75 -10.79 26.34
C GLU A 467 27.00 -10.48 24.85
N LYS A 468 28.25 -10.63 24.37
CA LYS A 468 28.59 -10.50 22.95
C LYS A 468 28.07 -11.66 22.08
N ASN A 469 27.47 -12.69 22.68
CA ASN A 469 26.68 -13.72 21.99
C ASN A 469 25.16 -13.38 21.99
N ASN A 470 24.82 -12.12 22.22
CA ASN A 470 23.54 -11.59 21.76
C ASN A 470 23.44 -11.61 20.24
N VAL A 471 22.20 -11.55 19.75
CA VAL A 471 21.86 -11.53 18.34
C VAL A 471 21.17 -10.19 18.09
N SER A 472 21.52 -9.52 16.99
CA SER A 472 20.96 -8.21 16.63
C SER A 472 21.05 -8.01 15.13
N TYR A 473 20.28 -7.04 14.62
CA TYR A 473 20.59 -6.41 13.35
C TYR A 473 21.99 -5.75 13.36
N HIS A 474 22.40 -5.12 14.47
CA HIS A 474 23.70 -4.48 14.64
C HIS A 474 24.72 -5.46 15.23
N ASP A 475 25.58 -6.00 14.38
CA ASP A 475 26.50 -7.09 14.74
C ASP A 475 27.94 -6.62 15.02
N ASP A 476 28.29 -5.34 14.81
CA ASP A 476 29.67 -4.83 14.91
C ASP A 476 30.36 -5.09 16.26
N LEU A 477 29.64 -4.95 17.38
CA LEU A 477 30.14 -5.22 18.73
C LEU A 477 29.89 -6.67 19.21
N LEU A 478 29.18 -7.49 18.41
CA LEU A 478 28.81 -8.86 18.75
C LEU A 478 29.78 -9.89 18.14
N ASN A 479 29.90 -11.06 18.77
CA ASN A 479 30.64 -12.21 18.27
C ASN A 479 29.91 -12.87 17.10
N THR A 480 28.57 -12.91 17.15
CA THR A 480 27.72 -13.57 16.16
C THR A 480 27.46 -12.66 14.95
N LYS A 481 28.43 -12.58 14.03
CA LYS A 481 28.33 -11.75 12.80
C LYS A 481 27.34 -12.24 11.75
N LYS A 482 26.96 -13.51 11.81
CA LYS A 482 26.10 -14.16 10.81
C LYS A 482 25.12 -15.14 11.46
N PRO A 483 24.09 -14.63 12.15
CA PRO A 483 23.22 -15.48 12.96
C PRO A 483 22.38 -16.46 12.13
N LEU A 484 22.20 -16.24 10.83
CA LEU A 484 21.51 -17.19 9.93
C LEU A 484 22.36 -18.40 9.51
N GLU A 485 23.70 -18.33 9.58
CA GLU A 485 24.59 -19.44 9.21
C GLU A 485 24.79 -20.46 10.35
N ILE A 486 24.14 -20.26 11.50
CA ILE A 486 24.28 -21.09 12.70
C ILE A 486 22.92 -21.52 13.27
N HIS A 487 22.90 -22.63 14.01
CA HIS A 487 21.68 -23.10 14.66
C HIS A 487 21.42 -22.32 15.96
N LEU A 488 20.29 -21.61 16.00
CA LEU A 488 19.82 -20.81 17.14
C LEU A 488 18.39 -21.19 17.49
N ASP A 489 18.03 -21.09 18.78
CA ASP A 489 16.65 -21.22 19.24
C ASP A 489 15.85 -19.99 18.78
N SER A 490 15.10 -20.14 17.69
CA SER A 490 14.40 -19.06 17.00
C SER A 490 13.17 -19.59 16.25
N ASP A 491 12.06 -18.87 16.39
CA ASP A 491 10.78 -19.13 15.71
C ASP A 491 10.28 -17.93 14.89
N PHE A 492 11.15 -16.92 14.71
CA PHE A 492 10.82 -15.67 14.03
C PHE A 492 12.01 -15.13 13.23
N TYR A 493 11.72 -14.57 12.06
CA TYR A 493 12.67 -13.81 11.24
C TYR A 493 12.31 -12.32 11.36
N ARG A 494 13.11 -11.53 12.10
CA ARG A 494 13.01 -10.07 12.02
C ARG A 494 13.54 -9.61 10.66
N ILE A 495 12.82 -8.74 9.95
CA ILE A 495 13.19 -8.26 8.61
C ILE A 495 13.17 -6.73 8.66
N GLU A 496 14.35 -6.12 8.80
CA GLU A 496 14.47 -4.71 9.23
C GLU A 496 15.38 -3.90 8.29
N GLY A 497 15.31 -2.57 8.38
CA GLY A 497 16.08 -1.64 7.54
C GLY A 497 15.64 -1.51 6.08
N HIS A 498 14.48 -2.09 5.75
CA HIS A 498 13.91 -2.07 4.40
C HIS A 498 12.98 -0.87 4.13
N GLN A 499 12.41 -0.26 5.19
CA GLN A 499 11.58 0.94 5.08
C GLN A 499 12.40 2.14 4.56
N GLY A 500 11.76 3.05 3.83
CA GLY A 500 12.38 4.17 3.13
C GLY A 500 12.99 3.84 1.77
N ARG A 501 13.35 2.58 1.50
CA ARG A 501 13.99 2.15 0.23
C ARG A 501 12.98 1.94 -0.89
N ASN A 502 13.44 2.04 -2.15
CA ASN A 502 12.67 1.56 -3.29
C ASN A 502 12.29 0.09 -3.10
N TYR A 503 11.00 -0.24 -3.29
CA TYR A 503 10.51 -1.58 -2.97
C TYR A 503 11.12 -2.70 -3.83
N LYS A 504 11.53 -2.43 -5.08
CA LYS A 504 12.13 -3.43 -5.97
C LYS A 504 13.54 -3.80 -5.52
N GLU A 505 14.32 -2.81 -5.12
CA GLU A 505 15.66 -3.00 -4.56
C GLU A 505 15.58 -3.79 -3.25
N ALA A 506 14.68 -3.39 -2.35
CA ALA A 506 14.48 -4.07 -1.07
C ALA A 506 13.98 -5.50 -1.25
N LEU A 507 13.01 -5.73 -2.13
CA LEU A 507 12.50 -7.05 -2.48
C LEU A 507 13.63 -7.96 -2.99
N LYS A 508 14.46 -7.47 -3.92
CA LYS A 508 15.59 -8.23 -4.48
C LYS A 508 16.57 -8.65 -3.37
N VAL A 509 16.91 -7.74 -2.45
CA VAL A 509 17.82 -8.05 -1.33
C VAL A 509 17.19 -9.07 -0.36
N ILE A 510 15.93 -8.90 0.02
CA ILE A 510 15.22 -9.82 0.93
C ILE A 510 15.07 -11.20 0.28
N GLN A 511 14.75 -11.28 -1.01
CA GLN A 511 14.70 -12.53 -1.78
C GLN A 511 16.07 -13.21 -1.84
N GLN A 512 17.15 -12.47 -2.07
CA GLN A 512 18.50 -13.01 -2.09
C GLN A 512 18.88 -13.61 -0.73
N ILE A 513 18.74 -12.86 0.38
CA ILE A 513 19.01 -13.35 1.74
C ILE A 513 18.16 -14.60 2.05
N ARG A 514 16.87 -14.59 1.67
CA ARG A 514 15.94 -15.70 1.85
C ARG A 514 16.39 -16.96 1.09
N LEU A 515 16.84 -16.83 -0.16
CA LEU A 515 17.29 -17.96 -0.97
C LEU A 515 18.62 -18.51 -0.46
N ASP A 516 19.60 -17.65 -0.19
CA ASP A 516 20.94 -18.04 0.25
C ASP A 516 20.94 -18.77 1.60
N ASN A 517 19.99 -18.43 2.48
CA ASN A 517 19.85 -19.01 3.82
C ASN A 517 18.66 -19.99 3.95
N GLY A 518 17.95 -20.30 2.86
CA GLY A 518 16.85 -21.27 2.84
C GLY A 518 15.64 -20.91 3.72
N LEU A 519 15.33 -19.62 3.88
CA LEU A 519 14.34 -19.14 4.86
C LEU A 519 12.89 -19.39 4.39
N GLY A 520 12.12 -20.12 5.19
CA GLY A 520 10.80 -20.63 4.82
C GLY A 520 9.64 -19.65 5.05
N PHE A 521 9.59 -18.52 4.35
CA PHE A 521 8.46 -17.57 4.36
C PHE A 521 8.08 -17.09 2.95
N ASN A 522 6.91 -16.47 2.77
CA ASN A 522 6.51 -15.80 1.52
C ASN A 522 6.65 -14.28 1.62
N ILE A 523 6.83 -13.58 0.49
CA ILE A 523 6.89 -12.12 0.41
C ILE A 523 5.72 -11.64 -0.44
N MET A 524 5.10 -10.51 -0.06
CA MET A 524 4.02 -9.86 -0.78
C MET A 524 4.26 -8.35 -0.83
N ILE A 525 3.91 -7.72 -1.96
CA ILE A 525 4.13 -6.30 -2.23
C ILE A 525 2.79 -5.62 -2.54
N LEU A 526 2.36 -4.71 -1.67
CA LEU A 526 1.11 -3.95 -1.84
C LEU A 526 1.40 -2.46 -1.97
N ALA A 527 0.61 -1.79 -2.82
CA ALA A 527 0.73 -0.35 -3.07
C ALA A 527 -0.29 0.45 -2.25
N VAL A 528 0.11 1.63 -1.76
CA VAL A 528 -0.80 2.64 -1.16
C VAL A 528 -0.52 4.02 -1.74
N ASN A 529 -1.52 4.89 -1.75
CA ASN A 529 -1.40 6.25 -2.29
C ASN A 529 -0.89 7.23 -1.21
N ALA A 530 -0.24 8.32 -1.64
CA ALA A 530 0.24 9.37 -0.73
C ALA A 530 -0.90 10.15 -0.05
N ASN A 531 -2.02 10.39 -0.75
CA ASN A 531 -3.17 11.12 -0.22
C ASN A 531 -4.47 10.75 -0.97
N GLU A 532 -5.61 11.22 -0.45
CA GLU A 532 -6.96 10.93 -0.99
C GLU A 532 -7.25 11.50 -2.40
N LEU A 533 -6.39 12.36 -2.94
CA LEU A 533 -6.59 12.98 -4.25
C LEU A 533 -6.16 12.07 -5.40
N ASP A 534 -5.26 11.10 -5.16
CA ASP A 534 -4.85 10.13 -6.17
C ASP A 534 -5.67 8.84 -6.09
N LYS A 535 -6.62 8.69 -7.01
CA LYS A 535 -7.53 7.52 -7.11
C LYS A 535 -7.00 6.41 -8.04
N THR A 536 -5.76 6.51 -8.52
CA THR A 536 -5.33 5.74 -9.70
C THR A 536 -4.95 4.29 -9.39
N ILE A 537 -4.64 3.95 -8.14
CA ILE A 537 -4.07 2.65 -7.76
C ILE A 537 -4.74 2.12 -6.50
N GLN A 538 -5.35 0.93 -6.60
CA GLN A 538 -5.82 0.16 -5.43
C GLN A 538 -6.27 -1.28 -5.73
N LYS A 539 -6.67 -1.62 -6.97
CA LYS A 539 -7.36 -2.90 -7.30
C LYS A 539 -6.66 -4.18 -6.79
N PHE A 540 -5.34 -4.31 -6.88
CA PHE A 540 -4.64 -5.49 -6.33
C PHE A 540 -4.55 -5.46 -4.81
N THR A 541 -4.16 -4.32 -4.22
CA THR A 541 -4.14 -4.12 -2.76
C THR A 541 -5.51 -4.42 -2.15
N GLU A 542 -6.59 -3.87 -2.68
CA GLU A 542 -7.96 -4.15 -2.25
C GLU A 542 -8.32 -5.63 -2.40
N TYR A 543 -8.04 -6.25 -3.55
CA TYR A 543 -8.30 -7.68 -3.76
C TYR A 543 -7.60 -8.55 -2.72
N TYR A 544 -6.31 -8.30 -2.48
CA TYR A 544 -5.51 -9.04 -1.51
C TYR A 544 -6.01 -8.83 -0.07
N LEU A 545 -6.32 -7.57 0.29
CA LEU A 545 -6.84 -7.17 1.60
C LEU A 545 -8.27 -7.66 1.88
N ASN A 546 -9.08 -7.88 0.84
CA ASN A 546 -10.41 -8.49 0.96
C ASN A 546 -10.33 -10.02 1.07
N LYS A 547 -9.31 -10.66 0.48
CA LYS A 547 -9.16 -12.13 0.46
C LYS A 547 -8.46 -12.71 1.68
N ASN A 548 -7.46 -12.00 2.22
CA ASN A 548 -6.71 -12.41 3.41
C ASN A 548 -7.01 -11.45 4.58
N HIS A 549 -6.87 -11.91 5.82
CA HIS A 549 -7.16 -11.14 7.03
C HIS A 549 -6.16 -11.46 8.15
N GLY A 550 -6.06 -10.59 9.14
CA GLY A 550 -5.18 -10.77 10.31
C GLY A 550 -3.80 -10.13 10.16
N TYR A 551 -3.69 -9.07 9.36
CA TYR A 551 -2.46 -8.28 9.17
C TYR A 551 -2.00 -7.64 10.48
N GLU A 552 -0.78 -7.97 10.90
CA GLU A 552 -0.17 -7.42 12.12
C GLU A 552 1.27 -7.00 11.84
N HIS A 553 1.65 -5.79 12.28
CA HIS A 553 3.06 -5.40 12.29
C HIS A 553 3.79 -6.14 13.42
N LYS A 554 4.96 -6.69 13.09
CA LYS A 554 5.83 -7.47 14.00
C LYS A 554 7.33 -7.29 13.68
N ALA A 555 7.68 -6.29 12.87
CA ALA A 555 9.03 -6.11 12.30
C ALA A 555 9.64 -7.39 11.67
N GLY A 556 8.82 -8.22 11.01
CA GLY A 556 9.26 -9.52 10.50
C GLY A 556 8.14 -10.54 10.31
N VAL A 557 8.50 -11.82 10.21
CA VAL A 557 7.58 -12.94 9.91
C VAL A 557 8.01 -14.25 10.58
N ILE A 558 7.05 -15.12 10.93
CA ILE A 558 7.34 -16.50 11.35
C ILE A 558 7.72 -17.40 10.15
N PRO A 559 8.48 -18.49 10.36
CA PRO A 559 8.52 -19.60 9.42
C PRO A 559 7.11 -20.09 9.09
N GLY A 560 6.81 -20.30 7.81
CA GLY A 560 5.46 -20.61 7.31
C GLY A 560 4.49 -19.42 7.30
N GLY A 561 4.97 -18.18 7.48
CA GLY A 561 4.18 -16.96 7.34
C GLY A 561 4.37 -16.24 6.00
N THR A 562 3.62 -15.14 5.83
CA THR A 562 3.78 -14.21 4.69
C THR A 562 4.16 -12.82 5.19
N PHE A 563 5.29 -12.30 4.74
CA PHE A 563 5.77 -10.94 4.99
C PHE A 563 5.23 -10.00 3.91
N ILE A 564 4.62 -8.90 4.30
CA ILE A 564 3.96 -7.94 3.42
C ILE A 564 4.67 -6.60 3.53
N MET A 565 5.27 -6.13 2.44
CA MET A 565 5.81 -4.77 2.36
C MET A 565 4.80 -3.86 1.68
N ILE A 566 4.55 -2.70 2.29
CA ILE A 566 3.67 -1.66 1.77
C ILE A 566 4.53 -0.55 1.18
N TYR A 567 4.43 -0.33 -0.13
CA TYR A 567 5.12 0.77 -0.80
C TYR A 567 4.15 1.90 -1.16
N LEU A 568 4.65 3.12 -1.08
CA LEU A 568 3.95 4.32 -1.51
C LEU A 568 4.08 4.43 -3.03
N GLU A 569 2.99 4.46 -3.79
CA GLU A 569 3.12 4.73 -5.22
C GLU A 569 2.99 6.22 -5.54
N GLU A 570 3.98 6.76 -6.27
CA GLU A 570 4.09 8.18 -6.57
C GLU A 570 4.34 8.45 -8.06
N LYS A 571 3.70 9.51 -8.56
CA LYS A 571 3.88 10.01 -9.95
C LYS A 571 5.05 11.00 -10.09
N VAL A 572 5.55 11.51 -8.97
CA VAL A 572 6.62 12.51 -8.87
C VAL A 572 7.49 12.13 -7.67
N PRO A 573 8.83 12.28 -7.72
CA PRO A 573 9.73 12.18 -6.58
C PRO A 573 9.20 12.64 -5.21
N TYR A 574 9.22 11.74 -4.22
CA TYR A 574 8.82 11.94 -2.81
C TYR A 574 9.24 13.29 -2.20
N TYR A 575 10.44 13.78 -2.56
CA TYR A 575 11.01 15.03 -2.06
C TYR A 575 10.15 16.28 -2.37
N TYR A 576 9.37 16.28 -3.45
CA TYR A 576 8.69 17.50 -3.93
C TYR A 576 7.40 17.87 -3.19
N TYR A 577 6.78 16.95 -2.44
CA TYR A 577 5.49 17.22 -1.78
C TYR A 577 5.64 17.85 -0.38
N TYR A 578 6.83 17.76 0.22
CA TYR A 578 7.10 18.22 1.58
C TYR A 578 8.18 19.32 1.58
N ASN A 579 7.75 20.58 1.40
CA ASN A 579 8.60 21.80 1.45
C ASN A 579 9.22 22.11 2.84
N THR A 580 9.24 21.13 3.74
CA THR A 580 9.95 21.17 5.02
C THR A 580 10.92 20.00 5.04
N ARG A 581 12.20 20.26 5.32
CA ARG A 581 13.21 19.21 5.60
C ARG A 581 12.73 18.36 6.79
N LYS A 582 11.95 17.31 6.54
CA LYS A 582 11.72 16.21 7.47
C LYS A 582 12.65 15.07 7.03
N PRO A 583 13.44 14.48 7.94
CA PRO A 583 14.34 13.39 7.58
C PRO A 583 13.54 12.22 7.00
N SER A 584 14.12 11.58 5.99
CA SER A 584 13.66 10.26 5.56
C SER A 584 13.79 9.26 6.73
N LEU A 585 13.09 8.12 6.65
CA LEU A 585 13.26 7.00 7.57
C LEU A 585 14.70 6.47 7.66
N THR A 586 15.54 6.82 6.70
CA THR A 586 17.00 6.85 6.84
C THR A 586 17.47 8.30 6.70
N GLY A 587 18.05 8.87 7.76
CA GLY A 587 18.54 10.26 7.75
C GLY A 587 19.67 10.49 6.74
N ASP A 588 20.28 9.42 6.22
CA ASP A 588 21.44 9.43 5.35
C ASP A 588 21.13 9.19 3.85
N PHE A 589 19.87 9.24 3.40
CA PHE A 589 19.62 9.42 1.95
C PHE A 589 20.13 10.77 1.41
N GLU A 590 20.56 11.71 2.27
CA GLU A 590 21.37 12.87 1.87
C GLU A 590 22.84 12.50 1.50
N LYS A 591 23.35 11.33 1.92
CA LYS A 591 24.70 10.84 1.56
C LYS A 591 24.74 9.98 0.29
N PHE A 592 23.63 9.36 -0.10
CA PHE A 592 23.53 8.62 -1.37
C PHE A 592 23.34 9.59 -2.55
N THR A 593 24.43 10.24 -2.95
CA THR A 593 24.57 11.11 -4.15
C THR A 593 23.51 12.22 -4.26
N GLU A 594 23.94 13.46 -4.00
CA GLU A 594 23.15 14.69 -4.15
C GLU A 594 22.16 14.64 -5.34
N GLY A 595 20.86 14.53 -5.03
CA GLY A 595 19.79 14.77 -5.99
C GLY A 595 19.19 13.57 -6.73
N ILE A 596 19.46 12.31 -6.37
CA ILE A 596 18.72 11.17 -6.94
C ILE A 596 17.41 10.93 -6.15
N PRO A 597 16.23 11.08 -6.78
CA PRO A 597 14.95 10.86 -6.10
C PRO A 597 14.60 9.38 -5.96
N ILE A 598 14.22 8.96 -4.75
CA ILE A 598 13.68 7.62 -4.51
C ILE A 598 12.23 7.58 -4.97
N LEU A 599 11.98 6.82 -6.04
CA LEU A 599 10.64 6.49 -6.49
C LEU A 599 10.14 5.25 -5.74
N ASN A 600 8.86 5.24 -5.39
CA ASN A 600 8.16 4.13 -4.78
C ASN A 600 8.81 3.54 -3.51
N PRO A 601 8.97 4.34 -2.43
CA PRO A 601 9.58 3.89 -1.18
C PRO A 601 8.65 2.95 -0.40
N ILE A 602 9.23 1.99 0.35
CA ILE A 602 8.51 1.21 1.36
C ILE A 602 8.21 2.10 2.56
N VAL A 603 6.97 2.07 3.05
CA VAL A 603 6.48 2.96 4.12
C VAL A 603 5.88 2.22 5.32
N ALA A 604 5.66 0.92 5.21
CA ALA A 604 5.26 0.04 6.31
C ALA A 604 5.47 -1.44 5.99
N ASP A 605 5.52 -2.29 7.01
CA ASP A 605 5.47 -3.76 6.88
C ASP A 605 4.45 -4.43 7.80
N PHE A 606 4.00 -5.60 7.37
CA PHE A 606 3.02 -6.45 8.04
C PHE A 606 3.34 -7.93 7.88
N SER A 607 2.74 -8.75 8.74
CA SER A 607 2.85 -10.20 8.73
C SER A 607 1.47 -10.85 8.69
N LEU A 608 1.39 -12.00 8.00
CA LEU A 608 0.34 -12.99 8.17
C LEU A 608 0.94 -14.27 8.76
N PRO A 609 0.27 -14.93 9.73
CA PRO A 609 0.76 -16.14 10.38
C PRO A 609 0.56 -17.42 9.55
N TYR A 610 0.40 -17.28 8.23
CA TYR A 610 0.22 -18.39 7.28
C TYR A 610 0.79 -18.05 5.91
N LEU A 611 1.16 -19.08 5.15
CA LEU A 611 1.49 -18.98 3.73
C LEU A 611 0.20 -18.71 2.93
N CYS A 612 0.10 -17.55 2.30
CA CYS A 612 -0.84 -17.35 1.21
C CYS A 612 -0.37 -18.20 0.01
N CYS A 613 -1.24 -19.09 -0.49
CA CYS A 613 -0.86 -20.15 -1.43
C CYS A 613 -0.25 -19.62 -2.74
N ASP A 614 1.00 -20.01 -2.98
CA ASP A 614 1.72 -20.03 -4.27
C ASP A 614 1.54 -18.85 -5.23
N GLU A 615 1.58 -17.63 -4.71
CA GLU A 615 1.86 -16.44 -5.53
C GLU A 615 3.36 -16.32 -5.92
N ASN A 616 4.23 -17.22 -5.45
CA ASN A 616 5.67 -17.18 -5.74
C ASN A 616 6.06 -17.62 -7.17
N ASN A 617 5.22 -18.40 -7.87
CA ASN A 617 5.49 -18.84 -9.24
C ASN A 617 5.01 -17.78 -10.24
N ILE A 618 5.70 -16.65 -10.20
CA ILE A 618 5.39 -15.46 -11.00
C ILE A 618 5.93 -15.65 -12.40
N GLY A 619 5.02 -15.85 -13.34
CA GLY A 619 5.33 -16.05 -14.75
C GLY A 619 4.49 -15.14 -15.61
N LEU A 620 5.13 -14.43 -16.53
CA LEU A 620 4.47 -13.72 -17.60
C LEU A 620 5.16 -14.06 -18.91
N SER A 621 4.38 -14.35 -19.94
CA SER A 621 4.92 -14.48 -21.30
C SER A 621 3.92 -13.97 -22.32
N LEU A 622 4.44 -13.33 -23.35
CA LEU A 622 3.76 -13.02 -24.60
C LEU A 622 4.20 -14.04 -25.68
N PRO A 623 3.42 -14.21 -26.76
CA PRO A 623 3.79 -15.11 -27.86
C PRO A 623 5.08 -14.72 -28.60
N VAL A 624 5.47 -13.44 -28.54
CA VAL A 624 6.63 -12.83 -29.19
C VAL A 624 7.21 -11.71 -28.30
N ASP A 625 8.50 -11.41 -28.45
CA ASP A 625 9.21 -10.30 -27.78
C ASP A 625 9.38 -9.06 -28.68
N LYS A 626 9.07 -9.18 -29.97
CA LYS A 626 8.97 -8.08 -30.93
C LYS A 626 7.71 -8.23 -31.78
N ILE A 627 7.07 -7.11 -32.15
CA ILE A 627 5.93 -7.13 -33.08
C ILE A 627 5.92 -5.91 -34.00
N CYS A 628 5.73 -6.17 -35.30
CA CYS A 628 5.42 -5.14 -36.28
C CYS A 628 3.91 -4.94 -36.33
N PHE A 629 3.41 -3.72 -36.11
CA PHE A 629 1.97 -3.44 -35.98
C PHE A 629 1.44 -2.41 -36.97
N ASP A 630 0.13 -2.47 -37.17
CA ASP A 630 -0.74 -1.54 -37.89
C ASP A 630 -2.13 -1.59 -37.21
N SER A 631 -3.06 -0.75 -37.66
CA SER A 631 -4.45 -0.70 -37.16
C SER A 631 -5.28 -1.97 -37.36
N LYS A 632 -4.72 -3.03 -37.95
CA LYS A 632 -5.35 -4.36 -38.11
C LYS A 632 -4.65 -5.44 -37.29
N THR A 633 -3.60 -5.10 -36.55
CA THR A 633 -2.79 -6.06 -35.80
C THR A 633 -3.49 -6.42 -34.50
N PRO A 634 -3.85 -7.71 -34.28
CA PRO A 634 -4.68 -8.10 -33.15
C PRO A 634 -3.90 -8.10 -31.82
N PRO A 635 -4.59 -7.90 -30.68
CA PRO A 635 -3.98 -8.00 -29.35
C PRO A 635 -3.42 -9.41 -29.06
N LEU A 636 -2.26 -9.47 -28.42
CA LEU A 636 -1.58 -10.71 -28.04
C LEU A 636 -2.00 -11.17 -26.62
N PRO A 637 -2.42 -12.42 -26.40
CA PRO A 637 -2.77 -12.89 -25.06
C PRO A 637 -1.55 -13.06 -24.15
N PHE A 638 -1.63 -12.51 -22.95
CA PHE A 638 -0.68 -12.82 -21.87
C PHE A 638 -0.96 -14.21 -21.30
N LYS A 639 0.10 -15.00 -21.10
CA LYS A 639 0.05 -16.17 -20.21
C LYS A 639 0.57 -15.75 -18.84
N VAL A 640 -0.34 -15.67 -17.86
CA VAL A 640 -0.05 -15.24 -16.49
C VAL A 640 -0.06 -16.44 -15.53
N SER A 641 0.99 -16.54 -14.73
CA SER A 641 1.13 -17.45 -13.59
C SER A 641 1.38 -16.61 -12.33
N PRO A 642 0.65 -16.84 -11.21
CA PRO A 642 -0.54 -17.68 -11.11
C PRO A 642 -1.70 -17.14 -11.98
N SER A 643 -2.66 -18.01 -12.31
CA SER A 643 -3.83 -17.61 -13.11
C SER A 643 -4.68 -16.57 -12.37
N GLY A 644 -4.95 -15.44 -13.02
CA GLY A 644 -5.60 -14.29 -12.40
C GLY A 644 -4.63 -13.30 -11.73
N GLY A 645 -3.31 -13.44 -11.92
CA GLY A 645 -2.32 -12.43 -11.53
C GLY A 645 -2.56 -11.07 -12.20
N PHE A 646 -2.31 -10.00 -11.46
CA PHE A 646 -2.52 -8.61 -11.87
C PHE A 646 -1.29 -8.10 -12.60
N VAL A 647 -1.39 -7.88 -13.91
CA VAL A 647 -0.27 -7.40 -14.73
C VAL A 647 -0.30 -5.89 -14.89
N LYS A 648 0.87 -5.25 -14.81
CA LYS A 648 1.06 -3.81 -14.99
C LYS A 648 2.29 -3.54 -15.85
N ALA A 649 2.25 -2.50 -16.69
CA ALA A 649 3.38 -2.11 -17.52
C ALA A 649 4.28 -1.13 -16.76
N ASN A 650 5.60 -1.31 -16.85
CA ASN A 650 6.61 -0.40 -16.31
C ASN A 650 6.76 0.82 -17.24
N VAL A 651 5.73 1.67 -17.33
CA VAL A 651 5.68 2.90 -18.13
C VAL A 651 5.34 4.10 -17.23
N ARG A 652 5.46 5.34 -17.74
CA ARG A 652 5.10 6.53 -16.95
C ARG A 652 3.58 6.60 -16.72
N PRO A 653 3.10 7.26 -15.65
CA PRO A 653 1.67 7.32 -15.31
C PRO A 653 0.77 8.01 -16.36
N ASP A 654 1.35 8.83 -17.24
CA ASP A 654 0.70 9.49 -18.38
C ASP A 654 0.75 8.65 -19.68
N GLN A 655 1.46 7.53 -19.67
CA GLN A 655 1.66 6.65 -20.82
C GLN A 655 0.84 5.36 -20.68
N ASN A 656 0.41 4.82 -21.81
CA ASN A 656 -0.21 3.50 -21.88
C ASN A 656 0.79 2.49 -22.43
N GLY A 657 1.04 1.42 -21.68
CA GLY A 657 1.93 0.32 -22.03
C GLY A 657 1.24 -0.83 -22.77
N GLY A 658 0.05 -0.61 -23.34
CA GLY A 658 -0.65 -1.56 -24.20
C GLY A 658 -1.43 -2.67 -23.48
N ILE A 659 -1.58 -2.62 -22.14
CA ILE A 659 -2.35 -3.65 -21.42
C ILE A 659 -3.85 -3.38 -21.56
N ALA A 660 -4.58 -4.38 -22.04
CA ALA A 660 -6.04 -4.39 -22.07
C ALA A 660 -6.61 -5.74 -21.60
N VAL A 661 -7.91 -5.77 -21.37
CA VAL A 661 -8.69 -7.01 -21.24
C VAL A 661 -9.53 -7.14 -22.51
N ASN A 662 -9.44 -8.27 -23.20
CA ASN A 662 -10.18 -8.49 -24.43
C ASN A 662 -11.66 -8.86 -24.15
N GLU A 663 -12.43 -8.98 -25.23
CA GLU A 663 -13.85 -9.36 -25.22
C GLU A 663 -14.16 -10.70 -24.52
N TYR A 664 -13.17 -11.57 -24.31
CA TYR A 664 -13.30 -12.85 -23.59
C TYR A 664 -12.93 -12.76 -22.11
N GLY A 665 -12.64 -11.57 -21.59
CA GLY A 665 -12.13 -11.37 -20.22
C GLY A 665 -10.68 -11.82 -20.03
N ALA A 666 -9.98 -12.18 -21.11
CA ALA A 666 -8.58 -12.56 -21.05
C ALA A 666 -7.68 -11.31 -21.17
N LEU A 667 -6.59 -11.30 -20.42
CA LEU A 667 -5.65 -10.20 -20.42
C LEU A 667 -4.77 -10.25 -21.68
N VAL A 668 -4.64 -9.13 -22.37
CA VAL A 668 -3.93 -9.00 -23.65
C VAL A 668 -3.00 -7.78 -23.68
N PHE A 669 -1.99 -7.84 -24.55
CA PHE A 669 -1.20 -6.70 -25.00
C PHE A 669 -1.71 -6.24 -26.36
N ASP A 670 -2.28 -5.05 -26.45
CA ASP A 670 -2.68 -4.39 -27.70
C ASP A 670 -1.63 -3.33 -28.08
N PRO A 671 -0.88 -3.53 -29.19
CA PRO A 671 0.12 -2.55 -29.62
C PRO A 671 -0.51 -1.21 -30.07
N ASN A 672 -1.79 -1.17 -30.45
CA ASN A 672 -2.47 0.05 -30.88
C ASN A 672 -2.82 0.99 -29.71
N LEU A 673 -2.83 0.48 -28.48
CA LEU A 673 -3.05 1.26 -27.27
C LEU A 673 -1.74 1.82 -26.68
N VAL A 674 -0.58 1.46 -27.24
CA VAL A 674 0.72 1.90 -26.74
C VAL A 674 0.97 3.37 -27.10
N SER A 675 1.42 4.17 -26.13
CA SER A 675 1.83 5.56 -26.34
C SER A 675 2.95 5.68 -27.38
N LYS A 676 2.84 6.64 -28.32
CA LYS A 676 3.75 6.76 -29.48
C LYS A 676 5.23 6.88 -29.10
N GLU A 677 5.51 7.48 -27.96
CA GLU A 677 6.86 7.69 -27.43
C GLU A 677 7.57 6.38 -27.03
N LEU A 678 6.81 5.29 -26.87
CA LEU A 678 7.31 3.96 -26.53
C LEU A 678 7.57 3.08 -27.77
N ILE A 679 7.21 3.53 -28.97
CA ILE A 679 7.49 2.79 -30.22
C ILE A 679 9.01 2.70 -30.41
N GLY A 680 9.50 1.51 -30.76
CA GLY A 680 10.93 1.20 -30.83
C GLY A 680 11.65 1.00 -29.49
N GLN A 681 10.97 1.21 -28.35
CA GLN A 681 11.53 0.97 -27.01
C GLN A 681 11.02 -0.35 -26.40
N PRO A 682 11.80 -1.02 -25.53
CA PRO A 682 11.35 -2.22 -24.83
C PRO A 682 10.43 -1.87 -23.65
N ILE A 683 9.16 -2.27 -23.74
CA ILE A 683 8.18 -2.21 -22.65
C ILE A 683 8.36 -3.46 -21.80
N THR A 684 8.44 -3.32 -20.48
CA THR A 684 8.51 -4.44 -19.50
C THR A 684 7.30 -4.45 -18.59
N PHE A 685 7.05 -5.59 -17.94
CA PHE A 685 5.82 -5.81 -17.17
C PHE A 685 6.08 -6.43 -15.80
N THR A 686 5.22 -6.09 -14.83
CA THR A 686 5.14 -6.73 -13.51
C THR A 686 3.88 -7.58 -13.38
N VAL A 687 3.90 -8.57 -12.50
CA VAL A 687 2.73 -9.36 -12.09
C VAL A 687 2.66 -9.37 -10.56
N ASN A 688 1.51 -9.02 -9.99
CA ASN A 688 1.31 -8.85 -8.53
C ASN A 688 2.38 -7.93 -7.89
N ASN A 689 2.83 -6.91 -8.64
CA ASN A 689 3.94 -5.98 -8.33
C ASN A 689 5.37 -6.55 -8.35
N PHE A 690 5.60 -7.78 -8.81
CA PHE A 690 6.94 -8.34 -9.04
C PHE A 690 7.34 -8.19 -10.51
N ASP A 691 8.60 -7.83 -10.80
CA ASP A 691 9.11 -7.77 -12.17
C ASP A 691 9.15 -9.15 -12.84
N THR A 692 9.04 -9.16 -14.17
CA THR A 692 9.12 -10.37 -15.00
C THR A 692 10.08 -10.17 -16.16
N ASP A 693 10.63 -11.27 -16.68
CA ASP A 693 11.47 -11.26 -17.90
C ASP A 693 10.68 -10.93 -19.18
N CYS A 694 9.35 -10.82 -19.08
CA CYS A 694 8.48 -10.48 -20.20
C CYS A 694 8.71 -9.03 -20.63
N LYS A 695 9.19 -8.88 -21.86
CA LYS A 695 9.37 -7.59 -22.53
C LYS A 695 8.83 -7.66 -23.95
N ILE A 696 8.39 -6.53 -24.49
CA ILE A 696 8.01 -6.41 -25.90
C ILE A 696 8.47 -5.08 -26.49
N THR A 697 8.95 -5.12 -27.74
CA THR A 697 9.24 -3.91 -28.53
C THR A 697 8.33 -3.88 -29.76
N ILE A 698 7.69 -2.74 -29.99
CA ILE A 698 6.76 -2.57 -31.13
C ILE A 698 7.36 -1.66 -32.19
N PHE A 699 7.08 -1.96 -33.47
CA PHE A 699 7.51 -1.18 -34.63
C PHE A 699 6.32 -0.98 -35.58
N GLU A 700 6.16 0.21 -36.16
CA GLU A 700 5.15 0.41 -37.21
C GLU A 700 5.56 -0.30 -38.51
N LYS A 701 4.59 -0.91 -39.21
CA LYS A 701 4.84 -1.55 -40.51
C LYS A 701 5.10 -0.51 -41.62
N PRO A 702 6.12 -0.71 -42.48
CA PRO A 702 6.37 0.17 -43.62
C PRO A 702 5.32 -0.04 -44.75
N LYS A 703 5.04 1.00 -45.54
CA LYS A 703 4.14 0.92 -46.71
C LYS A 703 4.85 1.44 -47.95
N PHE A 704 5.04 0.61 -48.96
CA PHE A 704 5.81 0.99 -50.16
C PHE A 704 5.36 0.25 -51.42
N ASP A 705 5.74 0.82 -52.55
CA ASP A 705 5.52 0.36 -53.92
C ASP A 705 6.68 0.84 -54.83
N PHE A 706 6.65 0.54 -56.14
CA PHE A 706 7.64 1.03 -57.10
C PHE A 706 7.07 1.33 -58.49
N THR A 707 7.80 2.15 -59.25
CA THR A 707 7.54 2.49 -60.65
C THR A 707 8.74 2.17 -61.53
N ALA A 708 8.53 1.89 -62.82
CA ALA A 708 9.56 1.44 -63.77
C ALA A 708 9.46 2.17 -65.12
N VAL A 709 10.56 2.80 -65.59
CA VAL A 709 10.55 3.62 -66.81
C VAL A 709 11.82 3.39 -67.68
N PRO A 710 11.72 3.20 -69.00
CA PRO A 710 12.90 3.10 -69.87
C PRO A 710 13.75 4.38 -69.86
N SER A 711 15.07 4.26 -69.72
CA SER A 711 15.96 5.43 -69.66
C SER A 711 16.15 6.11 -71.02
N LYS A 712 15.98 5.36 -72.12
CA LYS A 712 16.08 5.80 -73.53
C LYS A 712 15.14 4.98 -74.41
N SER A 713 14.94 5.40 -75.67
CA SER A 713 14.21 4.60 -76.67
C SER A 713 14.89 3.23 -76.87
N PRO A 714 14.12 2.12 -76.98
CA PRO A 714 14.70 0.78 -77.08
C PRO A 714 15.67 0.65 -78.25
N GLY A 715 16.84 0.07 -77.98
CA GLY A 715 17.81 -0.31 -79.01
C GLY A 715 17.33 -1.54 -79.78
N ALA A 716 18.11 -1.93 -80.81
CA ALA A 716 17.83 -3.16 -81.54
C ALA A 716 17.92 -4.41 -80.64
N ASP A 717 18.84 -4.42 -79.66
CA ASP A 717 19.22 -5.66 -78.94
C ASP A 717 19.18 -5.56 -77.39
N GLU A 718 19.08 -4.35 -76.82
CA GLU A 718 19.00 -4.13 -75.36
C GLU A 718 18.28 -2.83 -74.98
N THR A 719 17.76 -2.77 -73.75
CA THR A 719 17.18 -1.54 -73.16
C THR A 719 17.44 -1.45 -71.66
N GLU A 720 17.70 -0.24 -71.16
CA GLU A 720 17.86 0.08 -69.73
C GLU A 720 16.54 0.62 -69.15
N ILE A 721 16.14 0.12 -67.98
CA ILE A 721 14.95 0.53 -67.22
C ILE A 721 15.38 1.07 -65.85
N ILE A 722 14.77 2.17 -65.42
CA ILE A 722 14.97 2.79 -64.11
C ILE A 722 13.82 2.41 -63.17
N PHE A 723 14.23 1.81 -62.06
CA PHE A 723 13.62 1.44 -60.77
C PHE A 723 13.39 2.57 -59.77
N THR A 724 12.18 3.01 -59.39
CA THR A 724 12.01 4.01 -58.31
C THR A 724 10.95 3.61 -57.28
N ILE A 725 11.33 3.55 -55.99
CA ILE A 725 10.51 3.18 -54.83
C ILE A 725 9.72 4.40 -54.33
N THR A 726 8.45 4.19 -53.96
CA THR A 726 7.54 5.21 -53.40
C THR A 726 6.84 4.67 -52.15
N GLY A 727 6.69 5.46 -51.08
CA GLY A 727 6.07 4.95 -49.84
C GLY A 727 6.19 5.84 -48.60
N GLU A 728 5.57 5.38 -47.51
CA GLU A 728 5.65 5.90 -46.15
C GLU A 728 6.50 4.96 -45.26
N ASN A 729 7.22 5.50 -44.28
CA ASN A 729 8.10 4.74 -43.37
C ASN A 729 9.18 3.89 -44.10
N ILE A 730 9.72 4.41 -45.20
CA ILE A 730 10.71 3.74 -46.06
C ILE A 730 12.18 4.08 -45.76
N GLU A 731 12.43 5.10 -44.95
CA GLU A 731 13.77 5.61 -44.66
C GLU A 731 14.54 4.69 -43.69
N GLY A 732 15.77 4.30 -44.06
CA GLY A 732 16.61 3.38 -43.27
C GLY A 732 16.43 1.89 -43.56
N ASN A 733 15.51 1.52 -44.46
CA ASN A 733 15.30 0.13 -44.89
C ASN A 733 16.31 -0.28 -45.96
N LYS A 734 16.59 -1.58 -46.07
CA LYS A 734 17.30 -2.19 -47.20
C LYS A 734 16.31 -2.79 -48.18
N PHE A 735 16.53 -2.59 -49.46
CA PHE A 735 15.65 -3.01 -50.54
C PHE A 735 16.31 -4.08 -51.40
N THR A 736 15.68 -5.23 -51.57
CA THR A 736 16.16 -6.32 -52.43
C THR A 736 15.25 -6.52 -53.62
N TRP A 737 15.82 -6.51 -54.82
CA TRP A 737 15.11 -6.58 -56.09
C TRP A 737 15.33 -7.91 -56.81
N ASP A 738 14.24 -8.46 -57.36
CA ASP A 738 14.24 -9.51 -58.39
C ASP A 738 13.59 -8.95 -59.66
N PHE A 739 14.32 -8.91 -60.77
CA PHE A 739 13.86 -8.31 -62.02
C PHE A 739 13.13 -9.29 -62.97
N GLY A 740 12.93 -10.54 -62.58
CA GLY A 740 12.08 -11.50 -63.31
C GLY A 740 12.67 -12.05 -64.62
N ASP A 741 13.84 -11.58 -65.05
CA ASP A 741 14.60 -12.05 -66.21
C ASP A 741 15.65 -13.12 -65.87
N LYS A 742 15.70 -13.54 -64.59
CA LYS A 742 16.63 -14.52 -63.99
C LYS A 742 18.06 -14.04 -63.77
N THR A 743 18.31 -12.73 -63.68
CA THR A 743 19.56 -12.24 -63.08
C THR A 743 19.58 -12.45 -61.56
N ASP A 744 20.77 -12.39 -60.96
CA ASP A 744 20.92 -12.42 -59.50
C ASP A 744 20.18 -11.24 -58.83
N TRP A 745 19.65 -11.47 -57.63
CA TRP A 745 18.96 -10.44 -56.85
C TRP A 745 19.92 -9.35 -56.37
N ILE A 746 19.46 -8.10 -56.34
CA ILE A 746 20.29 -6.94 -55.95
C ILE A 746 19.72 -6.27 -54.70
N THR A 747 20.53 -6.17 -53.64
CA THR A 747 20.21 -5.44 -52.40
C THR A 747 20.93 -4.10 -52.34
N ASP A 748 20.20 -3.00 -52.14
CA ASP A 748 20.73 -1.64 -51.98
C ASP A 748 19.91 -0.86 -50.91
N ASP A 749 20.43 0.25 -50.39
CA ASP A 749 19.73 1.16 -49.46
C ASP A 749 19.06 2.35 -50.17
N LYS A 750 19.25 2.45 -51.50
CA LYS A 750 18.70 3.52 -52.34
C LYS A 750 17.26 3.24 -52.77
N THR A 751 16.49 4.31 -52.88
CA THR A 751 15.13 4.31 -53.45
C THR A 751 15.11 4.36 -54.98
N GLU A 752 16.25 4.41 -55.67
CA GLU A 752 16.36 4.30 -57.13
C GLU A 752 17.45 3.31 -57.56
N ILE A 753 17.15 2.43 -58.53
CA ILE A 753 18.06 1.44 -59.12
C ILE A 753 17.86 1.35 -60.65
N LYS A 754 18.84 0.82 -61.39
CA LYS A 754 18.74 0.62 -62.85
C LYS A 754 19.06 -0.82 -63.22
N HIS A 755 18.32 -1.36 -64.19
CA HIS A 755 18.52 -2.72 -64.72
C HIS A 755 18.47 -2.73 -66.24
N VAL A 756 19.21 -3.64 -66.88
CA VAL A 756 19.34 -3.71 -68.35
C VAL A 756 18.84 -5.07 -68.86
N TYR A 757 17.75 -5.05 -69.61
CA TYR A 757 17.18 -6.23 -70.25
C TYR A 757 17.75 -6.43 -71.65
N LYS A 758 18.17 -7.65 -71.97
CA LYS A 758 18.74 -8.04 -73.29
C LYS A 758 17.78 -8.95 -74.05
N TYR A 759 17.60 -8.71 -75.34
CA TYR A 759 16.59 -9.38 -76.16
C TYR A 759 16.99 -9.42 -77.66
N ASN A 760 16.18 -10.04 -78.52
CA ASN A 760 16.42 -10.12 -79.96
C ASN A 760 15.20 -9.56 -80.72
N SER A 761 15.41 -8.52 -81.53
CA SER A 761 14.36 -7.81 -82.25
C SER A 761 13.92 -8.42 -83.59
N GLU A 762 14.61 -9.42 -84.13
CA GLU A 762 14.22 -10.06 -85.41
C GLU A 762 12.94 -10.90 -85.30
N SER A 763 12.58 -11.36 -84.10
CA SER A 763 11.49 -12.33 -83.88
C SER A 763 10.27 -11.78 -83.15
N GLN A 764 10.40 -10.73 -82.33
CA GLN A 764 9.32 -10.18 -81.52
C GLN A 764 9.53 -8.68 -81.24
N LYS A 765 8.44 -7.91 -81.26
CA LYS A 765 8.49 -6.44 -81.06
C LYS A 765 8.18 -5.98 -79.63
N LYS A 766 7.68 -6.83 -78.74
CA LYS A 766 7.27 -6.49 -77.36
C LYS A 766 7.76 -7.51 -76.33
N PHE A 767 8.33 -7.05 -75.21
CA PHE A 767 8.81 -7.90 -74.11
C PHE A 767 8.09 -7.59 -72.78
N THR A 768 8.03 -8.52 -71.82
CA THR A 768 7.38 -8.31 -70.50
C THR A 768 8.02 -9.15 -69.40
N PHE A 769 8.23 -8.58 -68.20
CA PHE A 769 8.87 -9.22 -67.04
C PHE A 769 8.12 -8.90 -65.73
N ASP A 770 8.06 -9.87 -64.81
CA ASP A 770 7.45 -9.73 -63.47
C ASP A 770 8.51 -9.37 -62.43
N VAL A 771 8.49 -8.14 -61.90
CA VAL A 771 9.51 -7.61 -60.99
C VAL A 771 9.00 -7.67 -59.54
N MET A 772 9.84 -8.12 -58.61
CA MET A 772 9.56 -8.16 -57.16
C MET A 772 10.51 -7.26 -56.38
N LEU A 773 9.97 -6.58 -55.36
CA LEU A 773 10.73 -5.75 -54.43
C LEU A 773 10.43 -6.20 -52.99
N TYR A 774 11.48 -6.47 -52.24
CA TYR A 774 11.45 -6.76 -50.81
C TYR A 774 12.03 -5.56 -50.03
N ALA A 775 11.42 -5.19 -48.92
CA ALA A 775 12.02 -4.26 -47.96
C ALA A 775 12.23 -4.95 -46.61
N ASP A 776 13.44 -4.78 -46.07
CA ASP A 776 13.88 -5.31 -44.78
C ASP A 776 14.38 -4.14 -43.91
N ASN A 777 13.78 -3.98 -42.73
CA ASN A 777 14.18 -3.00 -41.70
C ASN A 777 14.91 -3.65 -40.50
N GLY A 778 15.36 -4.90 -40.66
CA GLY A 778 15.96 -5.75 -39.65
C GLY A 778 14.96 -6.41 -38.69
N ASN A 779 13.65 -6.14 -38.81
CA ASN A 779 12.62 -6.67 -37.91
C ASN A 779 11.27 -7.02 -38.59
N CYS A 780 10.99 -6.51 -39.79
CA CYS A 780 9.73 -6.69 -40.52
C CYS A 780 9.99 -6.95 -42.01
N ASP A 781 9.56 -8.10 -42.54
CA ASP A 781 9.68 -8.46 -43.96
C ASP A 781 8.41 -8.11 -44.74
N PHE A 782 8.53 -7.29 -45.79
CA PHE A 782 7.43 -6.97 -46.70
C PHE A 782 7.85 -7.08 -48.17
N LYS A 783 6.90 -7.41 -49.07
CA LYS A 783 7.16 -7.55 -50.50
C LYS A 783 6.01 -7.03 -51.38
N VAL A 784 6.36 -6.55 -52.58
CA VAL A 784 5.43 -6.09 -53.64
C VAL A 784 5.90 -6.62 -55.00
N THR A 785 4.99 -6.75 -55.98
CA THR A 785 5.26 -7.42 -57.28
C THR A 785 4.46 -6.80 -58.43
N HIS A 786 5.12 -6.36 -59.50
CA HIS A 786 4.50 -5.67 -60.64
C HIS A 786 5.16 -6.01 -62.02
N PRO A 787 4.39 -6.07 -63.14
CA PRO A 787 4.89 -6.37 -64.49
C PRO A 787 5.32 -5.14 -65.34
N VAL A 788 6.30 -5.28 -66.25
CA VAL A 788 6.96 -4.16 -67.01
C VAL A 788 7.24 -4.49 -68.52
N SER A 789 7.10 -3.57 -69.53
CA SER A 789 7.17 -3.87 -71.02
C SER A 789 7.54 -2.71 -72.03
N PHE A 790 7.97 -2.97 -73.31
CA PHE A 790 8.45 -1.95 -74.36
C PHE A 790 8.53 -2.38 -75.90
N GLU A 791 8.60 -1.46 -76.93
CA GLU A 791 8.58 -1.66 -78.46
C GLU A 791 9.28 -0.57 -79.42
N ILE A 792 9.17 -0.60 -80.80
CA ILE A 792 10.02 0.14 -81.84
C ILE A 792 9.27 0.69 -83.17
N PRO A 793 9.69 1.81 -83.90
CA PRO A 793 8.94 2.55 -85.00
C PRO A 793 9.66 2.97 -86.39
N ASP A 794 9.06 3.89 -87.22
CA ASP A 794 9.21 4.12 -88.73
C ASP A 794 9.50 5.59 -89.34
N PRO A 795 9.64 5.88 -90.69
CA PRO A 795 10.16 7.15 -91.37
C PRO A 795 9.18 8.19 -92.08
N LYS A 796 9.62 9.44 -92.51
CA LYS A 796 8.79 10.73 -92.44
C LYS A 796 9.13 12.04 -93.32
N VAL A 797 8.22 13.04 -93.34
CA VAL A 797 8.23 14.46 -93.89
C VAL A 797 8.52 15.51 -92.80
N LEU A 798 9.08 16.66 -93.22
CA LEU A 798 9.47 17.81 -92.39
C LEU A 798 8.75 19.11 -92.78
N VAL A 799 8.59 20.01 -91.81
CA VAL A 799 8.14 21.41 -91.98
C VAL A 799 9.27 22.33 -91.52
N ASP A 800 9.63 23.34 -92.31
CA ASP A 800 10.77 24.26 -92.09
C ASP A 800 12.07 23.53 -91.65
N GLY A 801 12.31 22.35 -92.23
CA GLY A 801 13.48 21.51 -91.92
C GLY A 801 13.41 20.74 -90.59
N LYS A 802 12.23 20.57 -89.98
CA LYS A 802 12.03 19.75 -88.77
C LYS A 802 11.00 18.64 -88.99
N LEU A 803 11.28 17.43 -88.48
CA LEU A 803 10.41 16.26 -88.58
C LEU A 803 9.17 16.43 -87.68
N VAL A 804 8.00 16.61 -88.29
CA VAL A 804 6.72 16.79 -87.56
C VAL A 804 5.63 15.95 -88.23
N ASN A 805 4.92 15.18 -87.42
CA ASN A 805 3.80 14.35 -87.91
C ASN A 805 2.47 15.12 -87.88
N LYS A 806 2.34 16.12 -87.00
CA LYS A 806 1.17 17.00 -86.95
C LYS A 806 1.61 18.42 -86.62
N ILE A 807 1.04 19.40 -87.31
CA ILE A 807 1.27 20.83 -87.09
C ILE A 807 -0.06 21.59 -87.20
N SER A 808 -0.15 22.78 -86.63
CA SER A 808 -1.38 23.58 -86.68
C SER A 808 -1.08 25.04 -86.98
N PHE A 809 -1.96 25.67 -87.77
CA PHE A 809 -1.93 27.11 -88.10
C PHE A 809 -3.26 27.76 -87.69
N CYS A 810 -3.24 28.95 -87.11
CA CYS A 810 -4.42 29.81 -87.06
C CYS A 810 -4.73 30.30 -88.49
N ARG A 811 -6.01 30.49 -88.86
CA ARG A 811 -6.42 30.84 -90.24
C ARG A 811 -5.90 32.20 -90.77
N ASN A 812 -5.15 32.95 -89.96
CA ASN A 812 -4.52 34.23 -90.28
C ASN A 812 -2.97 34.19 -90.26
N ASP A 813 -2.36 33.00 -90.20
CA ASP A 813 -0.90 32.83 -90.18
C ASP A 813 -0.22 33.05 -91.55
N LYS A 814 1.10 33.26 -91.53
CA LYS A 814 1.95 33.45 -92.73
C LYS A 814 2.41 32.10 -93.34
N PRO A 815 2.79 32.04 -94.63
CA PRO A 815 3.21 30.79 -95.29
C PRO A 815 4.50 30.14 -94.75
N ALA A 816 4.61 28.80 -94.84
CA ALA A 816 5.74 27.96 -94.33
C ALA A 816 6.25 26.90 -95.34
N GLU A 817 7.47 26.34 -95.19
CA GLU A 817 8.17 25.46 -96.17
C GLU A 817 8.15 23.95 -95.83
N LEU A 818 8.23 23.02 -96.80
CA LEU A 818 8.13 21.54 -96.60
C LEU A 818 9.29 20.69 -97.23
N THR A 819 9.81 19.65 -96.53
CA THR A 819 10.96 18.76 -96.96
C THR A 819 10.88 17.27 -96.46
N LEU A 820 11.89 16.39 -96.65
CA LEU A 820 11.83 14.90 -96.43
C LEU A 820 13.03 14.24 -95.69
N GLU A 821 12.81 13.22 -94.82
CA GLU A 821 13.86 12.43 -94.12
C GLU A 821 13.47 10.97 -93.75
N PRO A 822 14.32 9.95 -94.03
CA PRO A 822 15.54 10.03 -94.83
C PRO A 822 15.21 10.46 -96.26
N ASN A 823 16.03 11.35 -96.82
CA ASN A 823 15.70 12.04 -98.07
C ASN A 823 15.66 11.08 -99.26
N ILE A 824 14.49 10.90 -99.88
CA ILE A 824 14.26 9.99 -101.02
C ILE A 824 14.18 10.80 -102.32
N LYS A 825 15.07 10.48 -103.26
CA LYS A 825 15.30 11.28 -104.47
C LYS A 825 14.20 11.06 -105.52
N GLY A 826 13.42 12.10 -105.82
CA GLY A 826 12.43 12.12 -106.91
C GLY A 826 10.96 12.21 -106.47
N ALA A 827 10.70 12.24 -105.17
CA ALA A 827 9.34 12.27 -104.60
C ALA A 827 8.69 13.66 -104.63
N GLN A 828 7.37 13.71 -104.84
CA GLN A 828 6.55 14.94 -104.85
C GLN A 828 5.77 15.13 -103.55
N ILE A 829 5.58 16.39 -103.13
CA ILE A 829 4.77 16.77 -101.97
C ILE A 829 3.47 17.44 -102.44
N LEU A 830 2.32 16.87 -102.08
CA LEU A 830 0.99 17.31 -102.55
C LEU A 830 0.02 17.56 -101.38
N GLY A 831 -0.86 18.56 -101.49
CA GLY A 831 -1.90 18.87 -100.50
C GLY A 831 -2.67 20.17 -100.78
N GLU A 832 -3.87 20.32 -100.21
CA GLU A 832 -4.65 21.57 -100.29
C GLU A 832 -3.92 22.71 -99.56
N GLY A 833 -3.92 23.92 -100.11
CA GLY A 833 -3.13 25.04 -99.56
C GLY A 833 -1.61 24.96 -99.81
N VAL A 834 -1.10 23.91 -100.48
CA VAL A 834 0.30 23.83 -100.91
C VAL A 834 0.47 24.54 -102.26
N GLN A 835 1.43 25.45 -102.35
CA GLN A 835 1.79 26.22 -103.54
C GLN A 835 3.29 26.03 -103.85
N VAL A 836 3.63 25.88 -105.13
CA VAL A 836 5.03 25.83 -105.58
C VAL A 836 5.44 27.23 -106.02
N THR A 837 6.50 27.77 -105.39
CA THR A 837 7.05 29.08 -105.75
C THR A 837 8.08 28.98 -106.87
N PHE A 838 8.45 30.11 -107.47
CA PHE A 838 9.35 30.18 -108.64
C PHE A 838 10.79 29.76 -108.25
N GLY A 839 11.03 28.44 -108.23
CA GLY A 839 12.28 27.81 -107.75
C GLY A 839 12.12 26.43 -107.11
N GLU A 840 11.05 25.68 -107.42
CA GLU A 840 10.78 24.29 -106.95
C GLU A 840 10.63 24.11 -105.41
N LYS A 841 10.40 25.19 -104.67
CA LYS A 841 10.10 25.14 -103.23
C LYS A 841 8.60 25.01 -102.96
N TYR A 842 8.21 24.01 -102.17
CA TYR A 842 6.85 23.76 -101.69
C TYR A 842 6.55 24.59 -100.45
N MET A 843 5.52 25.44 -100.52
CA MET A 843 5.06 26.32 -99.44
C MET A 843 3.61 26.02 -99.07
N PHE A 844 3.24 26.06 -97.80
CA PHE A 844 1.85 25.93 -97.32
C PHE A 844 1.26 27.28 -96.89
N VAL A 845 0.04 27.60 -97.33
CA VAL A 845 -0.66 28.87 -97.07
C VAL A 845 -2.00 28.61 -96.36
N ALA A 846 -2.09 28.95 -95.07
CA ALA A 846 -3.26 28.61 -94.24
C ALA A 846 -4.56 29.36 -94.60
N GLY A 847 -4.46 30.59 -95.14
CA GLY A 847 -5.61 31.44 -95.47
C GLY A 847 -6.32 31.08 -96.79
N ASP A 848 -5.65 30.33 -97.67
CA ASP A 848 -6.18 29.93 -98.99
C ASP A 848 -6.97 28.60 -98.94
N VAL A 849 -6.99 27.93 -97.78
CA VAL A 849 -7.73 26.69 -97.53
C VAL A 849 -9.17 27.01 -97.10
N SER A 850 -10.14 26.24 -97.61
CA SER A 850 -11.57 26.52 -97.37
C SER A 850 -11.95 26.57 -95.87
N LYS A 851 -12.95 27.39 -95.52
CA LYS A 851 -13.43 27.55 -94.14
C LYS A 851 -14.02 26.27 -93.55
N ASP A 852 -14.55 25.40 -94.39
CA ASP A 852 -15.15 24.13 -93.97
C ASP A 852 -14.11 23.01 -93.79
N VAL A 853 -12.85 23.25 -94.20
CA VAL A 853 -11.73 22.32 -94.07
C VAL A 853 -10.96 22.67 -92.80
N GLN A 854 -10.96 21.75 -91.82
CA GLN A 854 -10.22 21.89 -90.55
C GLN A 854 -8.90 21.11 -90.53
N THR A 855 -8.69 20.15 -91.44
CA THR A 855 -7.50 19.30 -91.47
C THR A 855 -7.11 18.99 -92.92
N VAL A 856 -5.84 19.26 -93.25
CA VAL A 856 -5.23 18.98 -94.54
C VAL A 856 -4.23 17.82 -94.38
N THR A 857 -4.31 16.82 -95.24
CA THR A 857 -3.32 15.73 -95.29
C THR A 857 -2.29 16.03 -96.36
N ILE A 858 -1.00 15.88 -96.05
CA ILE A 858 0.09 16.02 -97.01
C ILE A 858 0.50 14.63 -97.51
N PHE A 859 0.69 14.50 -98.81
CA PHE A 859 1.01 13.25 -99.49
C PHE A 859 2.44 13.26 -100.03
N ILE A 860 3.10 12.09 -100.00
CA ILE A 860 4.32 11.80 -100.78
C ILE A 860 3.92 10.80 -101.87
N ASP A 861 4.10 11.16 -103.14
CA ASP A 861 3.83 10.25 -104.28
C ASP A 861 2.49 9.49 -104.16
N ASP A 862 1.40 10.25 -103.97
CA ASP A 862 0.02 9.78 -103.77
C ASP A 862 -0.24 8.88 -102.54
N LYS A 863 0.73 8.72 -101.63
CA LYS A 863 0.55 8.05 -100.34
C LYS A 863 0.51 9.07 -99.20
N PRO A 864 -0.37 8.89 -98.18
CA PRO A 864 -0.42 9.79 -97.05
C PRO A 864 0.93 9.77 -96.34
N SER A 865 1.50 10.95 -96.14
CA SER A 865 2.74 11.09 -95.40
C SER A 865 2.51 10.97 -93.90
N ASN A 866 3.58 11.07 -93.12
CA ASN A 866 3.45 11.27 -91.67
C ASN A 866 2.79 12.60 -91.29
N LEU A 867 2.77 13.62 -92.17
CA LEU A 867 2.41 15.01 -91.86
C LEU A 867 0.93 15.28 -92.13
N THR A 868 0.21 15.67 -91.08
CA THR A 868 -1.16 16.19 -91.13
C THR A 868 -1.21 17.61 -90.56
N ILE A 869 -1.76 18.57 -91.31
CA ILE A 869 -1.87 19.97 -90.93
C ILE A 869 -3.29 20.27 -90.43
N THR A 870 -3.46 21.01 -89.33
CA THR A 870 -4.77 21.38 -88.75
C THR A 870 -4.95 22.90 -88.75
N LEU A 871 -6.14 23.40 -89.08
CA LEU A 871 -6.48 24.82 -89.11
C LEU A 871 -7.37 25.19 -87.92
N LEU A 872 -7.06 26.32 -87.26
CA LEU A 872 -7.65 26.71 -85.97
C LEU A 872 -8.43 28.04 -86.04
N ASP A 873 -9.55 28.09 -85.30
CA ASP A 873 -10.50 29.21 -85.23
C ASP A 873 -10.43 29.96 -83.87
N LEU A 874 -11.14 31.10 -83.74
CA LEU A 874 -11.13 31.99 -82.56
C LEU A 874 -12.10 31.54 -81.42
N PRO A 875 -11.78 31.82 -80.13
CA PRO A 875 -12.51 31.35 -78.92
C PRO A 875 -13.78 32.12 -78.53
N ILE A 876 -14.68 31.47 -77.77
CA ILE A 876 -15.94 31.99 -77.21
C ILE A 876 -16.12 31.43 -75.77
N ALA A 877 -16.49 32.26 -74.78
CA ALA A 877 -16.69 31.86 -73.37
C ALA A 877 -18.17 31.64 -72.98
N SER A 878 -18.49 30.61 -72.18
CA SER A 878 -19.84 30.39 -71.59
C SER A 878 -19.87 29.36 -70.44
N PHE A 879 -20.73 29.51 -69.41
CA PHE A 879 -20.93 28.48 -68.36
C PHE A 879 -22.35 28.30 -67.79
N SER A 880 -22.55 27.16 -67.11
CA SER A 880 -23.78 26.75 -66.39
C SER A 880 -23.47 26.00 -65.07
N TYR A 881 -24.47 25.75 -64.20
CA TYR A 881 -24.25 25.15 -62.87
C TYR A 881 -25.36 24.19 -62.42
N ASN A 882 -25.04 23.30 -61.49
CA ASN A 882 -25.95 22.40 -60.77
C ASN A 882 -25.45 22.18 -59.32
N VAL A 883 -26.35 21.99 -58.35
CA VAL A 883 -25.99 21.69 -56.95
C VAL A 883 -26.66 20.39 -56.53
N ASP A 884 -25.84 19.37 -56.27
CA ASP A 884 -26.30 18.09 -55.75
C ASP A 884 -26.40 18.17 -54.22
N ALA A 885 -27.63 18.15 -53.71
CA ALA A 885 -27.94 18.24 -52.29
C ALA A 885 -27.56 16.96 -51.51
N THR A 886 -27.34 15.83 -52.19
CA THR A 886 -27.05 14.52 -51.58
C THR A 886 -25.57 14.31 -51.34
N THR A 887 -24.72 14.74 -52.28
CA THR A 887 -23.25 14.72 -52.11
C THR A 887 -22.73 16.03 -51.50
N GLY A 888 -23.55 17.08 -51.48
CA GLY A 888 -23.14 18.42 -51.08
C GLY A 888 -22.09 18.96 -52.05
N ILE A 889 -22.31 18.82 -53.36
CA ILE A 889 -21.35 19.22 -54.39
C ILE A 889 -22.02 20.22 -55.36
N LEU A 890 -21.47 21.43 -55.41
CA LEU A 890 -21.70 22.39 -56.49
C LEU A 890 -20.88 21.97 -57.70
N THR A 891 -21.52 21.86 -58.85
CA THR A 891 -20.93 21.42 -60.12
C THR A 891 -21.08 22.52 -61.16
N LEU A 892 -19.98 23.05 -61.67
CA LEU A 892 -19.91 24.19 -62.59
C LEU A 892 -19.44 23.73 -63.98
N ASN A 893 -20.34 23.68 -64.95
CA ASN A 893 -20.08 23.14 -66.29
C ASN A 893 -19.64 24.24 -67.26
N ASN A 894 -18.51 24.03 -67.93
CA ASN A 894 -17.96 24.95 -68.93
C ASN A 894 -18.51 24.63 -70.34
N ASN A 895 -19.27 25.57 -70.90
CA ASN A 895 -19.92 25.45 -72.22
C ASN A 895 -19.23 26.27 -73.33
N SER A 896 -18.05 26.83 -73.03
CA SER A 896 -17.23 27.62 -73.96
C SER A 896 -16.87 26.86 -75.24
N GLN A 897 -16.49 27.55 -76.31
CA GLN A 897 -16.13 26.96 -77.61
C GLN A 897 -14.81 27.53 -78.15
N ASN A 898 -14.10 26.76 -78.98
CA ASN A 898 -12.84 27.14 -79.64
C ASN A 898 -11.70 27.65 -78.72
N ALA A 899 -11.81 27.37 -77.43
CA ALA A 899 -10.82 27.66 -76.39
C ALA A 899 -10.12 26.37 -75.91
N ALA A 900 -8.95 26.52 -75.30
CA ALA A 900 -8.10 25.44 -74.77
C ALA A 900 -7.62 25.70 -73.33
N ALA A 901 -7.80 26.91 -72.79
CA ALA A 901 -7.59 27.26 -71.40
C ALA A 901 -8.77 28.09 -70.87
N TYR A 902 -8.98 28.07 -69.56
CA TYR A 902 -10.16 28.59 -68.91
C TYR A 902 -9.82 29.08 -67.51
N THR A 903 -10.21 30.31 -67.16
CA THR A 903 -9.97 30.86 -65.82
C THR A 903 -11.30 31.11 -65.13
N TRP A 904 -11.65 30.23 -64.20
CA TRP A 904 -12.80 30.40 -63.33
C TRP A 904 -12.45 31.27 -62.12
N HIS A 905 -13.37 32.10 -61.68
CA HIS A 905 -13.32 32.77 -60.38
C HIS A 905 -14.52 32.30 -59.57
N ILE A 906 -14.31 31.66 -58.43
CA ILE A 906 -15.33 31.11 -57.52
C ILE A 906 -15.14 31.74 -56.14
N ASP A 907 -15.92 32.76 -55.85
CA ASP A 907 -15.80 33.67 -54.71
C ASP A 907 -14.37 34.27 -54.61
N LYS A 908 -13.54 33.78 -53.68
CA LYS A 908 -12.13 34.17 -53.54
C LYS A 908 -11.15 33.22 -54.24
N GLU A 909 -11.61 32.07 -54.72
CA GLU A 909 -10.80 31.08 -55.42
C GLU A 909 -10.68 31.45 -56.90
N VAL A 910 -9.48 31.32 -57.48
CA VAL A 910 -9.24 31.49 -58.92
C VAL A 910 -8.62 30.21 -59.46
N ILE A 911 -9.28 29.58 -60.43
CA ILE A 911 -8.93 28.26 -60.96
C ILE A 911 -8.68 28.40 -62.45
N VAL A 912 -7.41 28.35 -62.85
CA VAL A 912 -7.02 28.20 -64.24
C VAL A 912 -6.99 26.72 -64.59
N THR A 913 -7.68 26.31 -65.65
CA THR A 913 -7.79 24.91 -66.11
C THR A 913 -7.85 24.87 -67.64
N ASP A 914 -7.23 23.86 -68.26
CA ASP A 914 -7.33 23.61 -69.71
C ASP A 914 -8.56 22.77 -70.09
N LYS A 915 -9.30 22.28 -69.09
CA LYS A 915 -10.43 21.38 -69.27
C LYS A 915 -11.76 22.08 -69.11
N LYS A 916 -12.75 21.59 -69.86
CA LYS A 916 -14.17 21.93 -69.64
C LYS A 916 -14.84 21.06 -68.57
N ASP A 917 -14.06 20.19 -67.93
CA ASP A 917 -14.52 19.30 -66.88
C ASP A 917 -15.35 20.10 -65.85
N PRO A 918 -16.51 19.57 -65.42
CA PRO A 918 -17.33 20.25 -64.43
C PRO A 918 -16.51 20.54 -63.18
N ILE A 919 -16.34 21.82 -62.82
CA ILE A 919 -15.68 22.17 -61.57
C ILE A 919 -16.63 21.84 -60.42
N THR A 920 -16.38 20.69 -59.82
CA THR A 920 -17.02 20.24 -58.59
C THR A 920 -16.34 20.88 -57.38
N ARG A 921 -17.12 21.48 -56.49
CA ARG A 921 -16.68 22.01 -55.19
C ARG A 921 -17.63 21.54 -54.10
N GLN A 922 -17.08 21.02 -53.00
CA GLN A 922 -17.90 20.62 -51.87
C GLN A 922 -18.51 21.86 -51.23
N THR A 923 -19.83 21.88 -51.04
CA THR A 923 -20.57 23.03 -50.53
C THR A 923 -20.32 23.29 -49.04
N SER A 924 -19.64 22.35 -48.37
CA SER A 924 -19.09 22.51 -47.03
C SER A 924 -17.85 23.42 -46.97
N MET A 925 -17.10 23.58 -48.07
CA MET A 925 -15.86 24.39 -48.13
C MET A 925 -16.10 25.89 -48.01
N TYR A 926 -17.32 26.35 -48.30
CA TYR A 926 -17.73 27.74 -48.18
C TYR A 926 -18.63 27.89 -46.95
N ASN A 927 -18.29 28.83 -46.06
CA ASN A 927 -18.99 29.03 -44.80
C ASN A 927 -20.39 29.67 -44.96
N GLU A 928 -20.63 30.36 -46.07
CA GLU A 928 -21.90 31.03 -46.37
C GLU A 928 -22.83 30.11 -47.17
N SER A 929 -24.14 30.36 -47.10
CA SER A 929 -25.17 29.52 -47.76
C SER A 929 -25.24 29.70 -49.28
N SER A 930 -24.54 30.69 -49.85
CA SER A 930 -24.40 30.97 -51.28
C SER A 930 -23.04 31.58 -51.63
N ILE A 931 -22.60 31.46 -52.90
CA ILE A 931 -21.30 31.94 -53.40
C ILE A 931 -21.38 32.56 -54.81
N SER A 932 -20.33 33.25 -55.28
CA SER A 932 -20.28 33.97 -56.58
C SER A 932 -19.33 33.30 -57.60
N VAL A 933 -19.65 33.27 -58.91
CA VAL A 933 -18.85 32.56 -59.94
C VAL A 933 -18.77 33.26 -61.31
N SER A 934 -17.60 33.33 -61.96
CA SER A 934 -17.38 33.69 -63.39
C SER A 934 -16.36 32.80 -64.12
N LEU A 935 -16.25 32.91 -65.45
CA LEU A 935 -15.37 32.13 -66.33
C LEU A 935 -14.76 32.96 -67.49
N ILE A 936 -13.44 32.89 -67.67
CA ILE A 936 -12.68 33.33 -68.86
C ILE A 936 -12.37 32.10 -69.74
N ALA A 937 -12.35 32.23 -71.05
CA ALA A 937 -11.95 31.19 -72.02
C ALA A 937 -10.88 31.71 -72.99
N GLU A 938 -9.75 31.03 -73.05
CA GLU A 938 -8.58 31.35 -73.86
C GLU A 938 -8.32 30.24 -74.89
N GLY A 939 -8.24 30.59 -76.17
CA GLY A 939 -7.92 29.67 -77.26
C GLY A 939 -6.53 29.91 -77.82
N LYS A 940 -6.09 28.99 -78.69
CA LYS A 940 -4.76 29.07 -79.35
C LYS A 940 -4.56 30.33 -80.21
N CYS A 941 -5.61 31.13 -80.43
CA CYS A 941 -5.58 32.39 -81.17
C CYS A 941 -6.20 33.61 -80.40
N GLY A 942 -6.46 33.57 -79.06
CA GLY A 942 -6.99 34.74 -78.26
C GLY A 942 -7.70 34.41 -76.92
N SER A 943 -8.38 35.35 -76.23
CA SER A 943 -9.21 35.08 -75.02
C SER A 943 -10.44 36.01 -74.79
N VAL A 944 -11.49 35.52 -74.07
CA VAL A 944 -12.87 36.10 -73.90
C VAL A 944 -13.51 35.69 -72.53
N THR A 945 -14.55 36.36 -71.99
CA THR A 945 -15.12 36.11 -70.62
C THR A 945 -16.67 36.08 -70.49
N ASP A 946 -17.24 35.29 -69.55
CA ASP A 946 -18.66 35.21 -69.11
C ASP A 946 -18.80 35.19 -67.55
N GLY A 947 -19.64 36.06 -66.97
CA GLY A 947 -19.94 36.15 -65.51
C GLY A 947 -19.54 37.49 -64.84
N PRO A 948 -19.69 37.68 -63.51
CA PRO A 948 -20.06 36.69 -62.47
C PRO A 948 -21.56 36.57 -62.12
N ARG A 949 -21.93 35.48 -61.44
CA ARG A 949 -23.31 35.12 -61.02
C ARG A 949 -23.32 34.45 -59.62
N SER A 950 -24.37 34.61 -58.80
CA SER A 950 -24.45 34.03 -57.44
C SER A 950 -25.32 32.75 -57.37
N ILE A 951 -24.94 31.79 -56.51
CA ILE A 951 -25.46 30.40 -56.46
C ILE A 951 -25.63 29.92 -55.01
N GLU A 952 -26.81 29.40 -54.63
CA GLU A 952 -27.11 28.79 -53.31
C GLU A 952 -26.64 27.32 -53.23
N ILE A 953 -26.07 26.90 -52.09
CA ILE A 953 -25.27 25.66 -52.04
C ILE A 953 -25.56 24.67 -50.88
N ARG A 954 -26.39 24.99 -49.87
CA ARG A 954 -26.78 24.02 -48.82
C ARG A 954 -28.30 23.99 -48.58
N LYS A 955 -28.87 22.79 -48.55
CA LYS A 955 -30.27 22.48 -48.20
C LYS A 955 -30.25 21.23 -47.30
N THR A 956 -30.91 21.28 -46.14
CA THR A 956 -30.68 20.33 -45.03
C THR A 956 -31.47 19.01 -45.15
N VAL A 957 -30.82 17.90 -45.52
CA VAL A 957 -31.27 16.49 -45.53
C VAL A 957 -30.01 15.59 -45.50
N GLU A 958 -29.90 14.36 -44.96
CA GLU A 958 -30.29 13.73 -43.67
C GLU A 958 -29.33 12.52 -43.44
N GLU A 959 -28.98 12.18 -42.20
CA GLU A 959 -28.17 10.98 -41.85
C GLU A 959 -29.06 9.73 -41.71
N ASN A 960 -28.56 8.50 -41.97
CA ASN A 960 -29.22 7.26 -41.48
C ASN A 960 -28.98 7.06 -39.99
N THR A 961 -29.36 8.08 -39.21
CA THR A 961 -29.38 8.09 -37.76
C THR A 961 -30.14 6.91 -37.16
N CYS A 962 -30.94 6.16 -37.93
CA CYS A 962 -31.83 5.15 -37.39
C CYS A 962 -31.07 3.90 -36.91
N LEU A 963 -30.10 3.40 -37.69
CA LEU A 963 -29.25 2.27 -37.27
C LEU A 963 -28.33 2.68 -36.11
N ASP A 964 -27.70 3.85 -36.20
CA ASP A 964 -26.78 4.36 -35.18
C ASP A 964 -27.51 4.68 -33.87
N ASN A 965 -28.69 5.31 -33.93
CA ASN A 965 -29.52 5.54 -32.73
C ASN A 965 -30.04 4.22 -32.14
N ALA A 966 -30.32 3.20 -32.94
CA ALA A 966 -30.71 1.89 -32.44
C ALA A 966 -29.54 1.18 -31.72
N GLY A 967 -28.33 1.23 -32.29
CA GLY A 967 -27.12 0.73 -31.66
C GLY A 967 -26.77 1.48 -30.36
N LEU A 968 -26.85 2.81 -30.38
CA LEU A 968 -26.68 3.65 -29.18
C LEU A 968 -27.75 3.36 -28.13
N PHE A 969 -29.03 3.20 -28.52
CA PHE A 969 -30.10 2.82 -27.60
C PHE A 969 -29.81 1.47 -26.93
N ILE A 970 -29.38 0.45 -27.69
CA ILE A 970 -29.08 -0.87 -27.13
C ILE A 970 -27.85 -0.83 -26.22
N ASN A 971 -26.77 -0.18 -26.62
CA ASN A 971 -25.57 -0.03 -25.78
C ASN A 971 -25.89 0.70 -24.47
N ASN A 972 -26.65 1.80 -24.52
CA ASN A 972 -27.10 2.52 -23.33
C ASN A 972 -28.08 1.70 -22.48
N SER A 973 -28.92 0.88 -23.10
CA SER A 973 -29.85 -0.03 -22.42
C SER A 973 -29.10 -1.14 -21.69
N ILE A 974 -28.06 -1.73 -22.30
CA ILE A 974 -27.20 -2.72 -21.65
C ILE A 974 -26.44 -2.09 -20.48
N GLY A 975 -25.87 -0.89 -20.64
CA GLY A 975 -25.29 -0.14 -19.51
C GLY A 975 -26.29 0.15 -18.39
N THR A 976 -27.54 0.47 -18.74
CA THR A 976 -28.63 0.64 -17.77
C THR A 976 -28.97 -0.66 -17.05
N ILE A 977 -28.94 -1.81 -17.74
CA ILE A 977 -29.14 -3.14 -17.16
C ILE A 977 -28.00 -3.52 -16.20
N SER A 978 -26.74 -3.22 -16.55
CA SER A 978 -25.60 -3.41 -15.64
C SER A 978 -25.78 -2.61 -14.33
N ASN A 979 -26.16 -1.34 -14.43
CA ASN A 979 -26.49 -0.52 -13.26
C ASN A 979 -27.67 -1.11 -12.46
N LEU A 980 -28.70 -1.63 -13.14
CA LEU A 980 -29.82 -2.30 -12.47
C LEU A 980 -29.42 -3.61 -11.78
N ARG A 981 -28.41 -4.36 -12.29
CA ARG A 981 -27.86 -5.53 -11.60
C ARG A 981 -27.15 -5.13 -10.31
N GLU A 982 -26.35 -4.06 -10.32
CA GLU A 982 -25.70 -3.55 -9.10
C GLU A 982 -26.73 -3.08 -8.08
N ILE A 983 -27.72 -2.29 -8.50
CA ILE A 983 -28.86 -1.87 -7.67
C ILE A 983 -29.61 -3.09 -7.11
N ALA A 984 -29.80 -4.14 -7.91
CA ALA A 984 -30.49 -5.36 -7.49
C ALA A 984 -29.72 -6.17 -6.45
N VAL A 985 -28.38 -6.22 -6.52
CA VAL A 985 -27.53 -6.85 -5.50
C VAL A 985 -27.57 -6.05 -4.20
N VAL A 986 -27.39 -4.72 -4.28
CA VAL A 986 -27.39 -3.83 -3.11
C VAL A 986 -28.75 -3.86 -2.39
N ASN A 987 -29.85 -3.78 -3.14
CA ASN A 987 -31.22 -3.76 -2.61
C ASN A 987 -31.84 -5.16 -2.44
N LYS A 988 -31.06 -6.23 -2.66
CA LYS A 988 -31.47 -7.64 -2.50
C LYS A 988 -32.79 -7.96 -3.19
N PHE A 989 -32.90 -7.62 -4.47
CA PHE A 989 -34.09 -7.95 -5.26
C PHE A 989 -34.32 -9.47 -5.28
N ASN A 990 -35.60 -9.86 -5.40
CA ASN A 990 -35.97 -11.28 -5.36
C ASN A 990 -35.53 -12.01 -6.65
N ARG A 991 -35.64 -13.35 -6.64
CA ARG A 991 -35.22 -14.22 -7.73
C ARG A 991 -35.90 -13.87 -9.07
N GLU A 992 -37.20 -13.60 -9.07
CA GLU A 992 -37.95 -13.33 -10.30
C GLU A 992 -37.62 -11.95 -10.88
N THR A 993 -37.32 -10.95 -10.04
CA THR A 993 -36.81 -9.66 -10.51
C THR A 993 -35.42 -9.78 -11.13
N ASN A 994 -34.49 -10.50 -10.48
CA ASN A 994 -33.16 -10.75 -11.05
C ASN A 994 -33.23 -11.55 -12.35
N ARG A 995 -34.14 -12.53 -12.43
CA ARG A 995 -34.47 -13.25 -13.67
C ARG A 995 -34.95 -12.28 -14.75
N LEU A 996 -35.90 -11.38 -14.45
CA LEU A 996 -36.40 -10.41 -15.44
C LEU A 996 -35.31 -9.44 -15.94
N ILE A 997 -34.37 -9.04 -15.07
CA ILE A 997 -33.19 -8.25 -15.46
C ILE A 997 -32.35 -9.06 -16.47
N SER A 998 -31.99 -10.30 -16.14
CA SER A 998 -31.22 -11.19 -17.03
C SER A 998 -31.91 -11.48 -18.36
N GLU A 999 -33.23 -11.77 -18.36
CA GLU A 999 -33.99 -12.01 -19.60
C GLU A 999 -34.12 -10.75 -20.46
N THR A 1000 -34.09 -9.55 -19.86
CA THR A 1000 -34.07 -8.29 -20.61
C THR A 1000 -32.69 -8.05 -21.23
N GLU A 1001 -31.62 -8.37 -20.50
CA GLU A 1001 -30.24 -8.32 -21.01
C GLU A 1001 -30.02 -9.26 -22.20
N ASN A 1002 -30.42 -10.53 -22.05
CA ASN A 1002 -30.28 -11.55 -23.09
C ASN A 1002 -30.93 -11.09 -24.41
N ARG A 1003 -32.11 -10.46 -24.33
CA ARG A 1003 -32.82 -9.91 -25.49
C ARG A 1003 -32.11 -8.70 -26.10
N LEU A 1004 -31.56 -7.80 -25.28
CA LEU A 1004 -30.75 -6.68 -25.76
C LEU A 1004 -29.48 -7.16 -26.46
N VAL A 1005 -28.77 -8.14 -25.90
CA VAL A 1005 -27.54 -8.73 -26.48
C VAL A 1005 -27.83 -9.50 -27.77
N GLU A 1006 -28.93 -10.26 -27.85
CA GLU A 1006 -29.32 -10.95 -29.07
C GLU A 1006 -29.69 -9.96 -30.21
N VAL A 1007 -30.41 -8.88 -29.89
CA VAL A 1007 -30.65 -7.81 -30.87
C VAL A 1007 -29.36 -7.07 -31.22
N GLN A 1008 -28.45 -6.83 -30.28
CA GLN A 1008 -27.14 -6.21 -30.54
C GLN A 1008 -26.31 -7.03 -31.54
N LYS A 1009 -26.25 -8.35 -31.33
CA LYS A 1009 -25.51 -9.31 -32.16
C LYS A 1009 -26.01 -9.36 -33.60
N ASN A 1010 -27.32 -9.21 -33.80
CA ASN A 1010 -27.99 -9.30 -35.10
C ASN A 1010 -28.61 -7.95 -35.54
N LEU A 1011 -28.04 -6.83 -35.09
CA LEU A 1011 -28.67 -5.50 -35.12
C LEU A 1011 -29.21 -5.10 -36.49
N GLU A 1012 -28.35 -5.07 -37.51
CA GLU A 1012 -28.74 -4.67 -38.86
C GLU A 1012 -29.90 -5.52 -39.41
N SER A 1013 -29.96 -6.81 -39.06
CA SER A 1013 -31.00 -7.73 -39.52
C SER A 1013 -32.33 -7.55 -38.81
N TYR A 1014 -32.34 -7.10 -37.55
CA TYR A 1014 -33.55 -6.66 -36.85
C TYR A 1014 -34.02 -5.28 -37.35
N ILE A 1015 -33.12 -4.29 -37.46
CA ILE A 1015 -33.45 -2.92 -37.86
C ILE A 1015 -33.92 -2.83 -39.33
N SER A 1016 -33.44 -3.72 -40.21
CA SER A 1016 -33.91 -3.84 -41.60
C SER A 1016 -35.13 -4.76 -41.79
N GLY A 1017 -35.68 -5.35 -40.72
CA GLY A 1017 -36.86 -6.22 -40.77
C GLY A 1017 -36.62 -7.65 -41.29
N LYS A 1018 -35.38 -8.01 -41.66
CA LYS A 1018 -35.00 -9.36 -42.11
C LYS A 1018 -35.26 -10.45 -41.05
N LEU A 1019 -35.32 -10.08 -39.78
CA LEU A 1019 -35.63 -10.97 -38.65
C LEU A 1019 -37.01 -10.71 -38.01
N ASN A 1020 -37.96 -10.12 -38.74
CA ASN A 1020 -39.31 -9.92 -38.19
C ASN A 1020 -40.02 -11.25 -37.86
N ASP A 1021 -39.71 -12.34 -38.56
CA ASP A 1021 -40.24 -13.69 -38.27
C ASP A 1021 -39.84 -14.21 -36.88
N THR A 1022 -38.70 -13.79 -36.32
CA THR A 1022 -38.23 -14.21 -34.99
C THR A 1022 -38.71 -13.31 -33.84
N LEU A 1023 -39.47 -12.24 -34.13
CA LEU A 1023 -39.99 -11.33 -33.07
C LEU A 1023 -40.84 -12.05 -32.02
N SER A 1024 -41.56 -13.11 -32.41
CA SER A 1024 -42.36 -13.93 -31.49
C SER A 1024 -41.51 -14.81 -30.55
N GLU A 1025 -40.29 -15.16 -30.95
CA GLU A 1025 -39.29 -15.85 -30.13
C GLU A 1025 -38.59 -14.87 -29.17
N LEU A 1026 -38.39 -13.63 -29.60
CA LEU A 1026 -37.80 -12.55 -28.79
C LEU A 1026 -38.80 -12.02 -27.74
N PHE A 1027 -40.09 -11.96 -28.05
CA PHE A 1027 -41.14 -11.42 -27.17
C PHE A 1027 -42.19 -12.49 -26.85
N THR A 1028 -41.82 -13.47 -26.01
CA THR A 1028 -42.68 -14.60 -25.62
C THR A 1028 -43.69 -14.25 -24.52
N GLN A 1029 -44.86 -14.90 -24.53
CA GLN A 1029 -45.88 -14.77 -23.47
C GLN A 1029 -45.33 -15.04 -22.05
N GLU A 1030 -44.35 -15.94 -21.90
CA GLU A 1030 -43.74 -16.21 -20.59
C GLU A 1030 -43.01 -15.00 -20.03
N ASN A 1031 -42.28 -14.25 -20.87
CA ASN A 1031 -41.60 -13.02 -20.47
C ASN A 1031 -42.59 -11.94 -20.00
N PHE A 1032 -43.76 -11.84 -20.62
CA PHE A 1032 -44.82 -10.92 -20.17
C PHE A 1032 -45.46 -11.38 -18.85
N ASN A 1033 -45.67 -12.68 -18.66
CA ASN A 1033 -46.16 -13.24 -17.39
C ASN A 1033 -45.16 -12.97 -16.24
N LEU A 1034 -43.86 -13.05 -16.51
CA LEU A 1034 -42.79 -12.70 -15.58
C LEU A 1034 -42.84 -11.21 -15.19
N ILE A 1035 -43.02 -10.30 -16.16
CA ILE A 1035 -43.19 -8.87 -15.88
C ILE A 1035 -44.38 -8.64 -14.93
N SER A 1036 -45.56 -9.18 -15.23
CA SER A 1036 -46.75 -9.02 -14.37
C SER A 1036 -46.56 -9.58 -12.97
N THR A 1037 -45.84 -10.70 -12.83
CA THR A 1037 -45.50 -11.32 -11.54
C THR A 1037 -44.57 -10.42 -10.72
N VAL A 1038 -43.54 -9.87 -11.37
CA VAL A 1038 -42.56 -8.98 -10.74
C VAL A 1038 -43.19 -7.64 -10.35
N VAL A 1039 -44.05 -7.06 -11.19
CA VAL A 1039 -44.83 -5.85 -10.89
C VAL A 1039 -45.75 -6.07 -9.68
N SER A 1040 -46.51 -7.15 -9.67
CA SER A 1040 -47.41 -7.50 -8.55
C SER A 1040 -46.63 -7.64 -7.23
N THR A 1041 -45.43 -8.21 -7.30
CA THR A 1041 -44.52 -8.34 -6.15
C THR A 1041 -43.96 -6.98 -5.70
N ALA A 1042 -43.57 -6.11 -6.63
CA ALA A 1042 -43.07 -4.77 -6.33
C ALA A 1042 -44.13 -3.91 -5.62
N ILE A 1043 -45.38 -3.95 -6.08
CA ILE A 1043 -46.53 -3.27 -5.45
C ILE A 1043 -46.77 -3.82 -4.03
N LYS A 1044 -46.81 -5.15 -3.88
CA LYS A 1044 -47.04 -5.81 -2.59
C LYS A 1044 -45.96 -5.49 -1.55
N LEU A 1045 -44.70 -5.35 -1.98
CA LEU A 1045 -43.57 -5.03 -1.11
C LEU A 1045 -43.42 -3.52 -0.83
N GLN A 1046 -44.11 -2.65 -1.57
CA GLN A 1046 -44.02 -1.18 -1.49
C GLN A 1046 -42.59 -0.62 -1.55
N ASN A 1047 -41.65 -1.37 -2.16
CA ASN A 1047 -40.24 -1.00 -2.21
C ASN A 1047 -40.01 -0.02 -3.38
N PRO A 1048 -39.60 1.24 -3.14
CA PRO A 1048 -39.51 2.27 -4.19
C PRO A 1048 -38.39 1.99 -5.20
N GLU A 1049 -37.28 1.39 -4.78
CA GLU A 1049 -36.16 1.01 -5.65
C GLU A 1049 -36.54 -0.16 -6.56
N LEU A 1050 -37.25 -1.15 -6.00
CA LEU A 1050 -37.79 -2.27 -6.78
C LEU A 1050 -38.86 -1.80 -7.78
N ILE A 1051 -39.75 -0.89 -7.37
CA ILE A 1051 -40.75 -0.29 -8.27
C ILE A 1051 -40.06 0.49 -9.39
N ALA A 1052 -39.05 1.30 -9.08
CA ALA A 1052 -38.28 2.06 -10.07
C ALA A 1052 -37.55 1.14 -11.06
N ALA A 1053 -36.85 0.10 -10.57
CA ALA A 1053 -36.18 -0.87 -11.43
C ALA A 1053 -37.14 -1.57 -12.39
N VAL A 1054 -38.33 -1.95 -11.92
CA VAL A 1054 -39.35 -2.62 -12.74
C VAL A 1054 -39.98 -1.67 -13.77
N GLN A 1055 -40.20 -0.40 -13.41
CA GLN A 1055 -40.59 0.65 -14.36
C GLN A 1055 -39.54 0.82 -15.48
N THR A 1056 -38.25 0.86 -15.13
CA THR A 1056 -37.16 0.93 -16.11
C THR A 1056 -37.14 -0.31 -17.01
N LEU A 1057 -37.28 -1.52 -16.47
CA LEU A 1057 -37.30 -2.77 -17.27
C LEU A 1057 -38.48 -2.81 -18.25
N ILE A 1058 -39.67 -2.35 -17.85
CA ILE A 1058 -40.83 -2.23 -18.75
C ILE A 1058 -40.50 -1.23 -19.87
N SER A 1059 -39.99 -0.05 -19.50
CA SER A 1059 -39.61 0.99 -20.46
C SER A 1059 -38.59 0.50 -21.49
N LEU A 1060 -37.55 -0.23 -21.06
CA LEU A 1060 -36.54 -0.82 -21.94
C LEU A 1060 -37.12 -1.87 -22.88
N ASN A 1061 -37.94 -2.81 -22.38
CA ASN A 1061 -38.56 -3.85 -23.21
C ASN A 1061 -39.49 -3.26 -24.28
N THR A 1062 -40.34 -2.30 -23.91
CA THR A 1062 -41.26 -1.64 -24.83
C THR A 1062 -40.52 -0.75 -25.83
N SER A 1063 -39.50 0.00 -25.37
CA SER A 1063 -38.70 0.86 -26.25
C SER A 1063 -37.85 0.07 -27.23
N LEU A 1064 -37.34 -1.12 -26.85
CA LEU A 1064 -36.63 -2.02 -27.74
C LEU A 1064 -37.50 -2.49 -28.91
N PHE A 1065 -38.73 -2.95 -28.62
CA PHE A 1065 -39.65 -3.42 -29.67
C PHE A 1065 -39.93 -2.35 -30.73
N TYR A 1066 -40.31 -1.14 -30.31
CA TYR A 1066 -40.54 -0.04 -31.26
C TYR A 1066 -39.25 0.51 -31.87
N THR A 1067 -38.09 0.36 -31.22
CA THR A 1067 -36.78 0.70 -31.81
C THR A 1067 -36.37 -0.27 -32.92
N ILE A 1068 -36.79 -1.54 -32.85
CA ILE A 1068 -36.59 -2.51 -33.95
C ILE A 1068 -37.44 -2.14 -35.17
N LEU A 1069 -38.69 -1.73 -34.96
CA LEU A 1069 -39.64 -1.45 -36.05
C LEU A 1069 -39.48 -0.06 -36.70
N ARG A 1070 -39.05 0.96 -35.94
CA ARG A 1070 -39.10 2.38 -36.37
C ARG A 1070 -38.25 2.76 -37.58
N CYS A 1071 -37.32 1.90 -37.98
CA CYS A 1071 -36.42 2.12 -39.12
C CYS A 1071 -36.83 1.34 -40.37
N GLN A 1072 -37.82 0.45 -40.25
CA GLN A 1072 -38.32 -0.37 -41.33
C GLN A 1072 -39.30 0.43 -42.18
N ASP A 1073 -39.24 0.26 -43.50
CA ASP A 1073 -40.11 0.97 -44.41
C ASP A 1073 -41.57 0.47 -44.34
N PRO A 1074 -42.55 1.26 -44.82
CA PRO A 1074 -43.96 0.90 -44.76
C PRO A 1074 -44.37 -0.38 -45.51
N GLU A 1075 -43.61 -0.85 -46.50
CA GLU A 1075 -43.90 -2.10 -47.21
C GLU A 1075 -43.40 -3.30 -46.40
N THR A 1076 -42.18 -3.23 -45.85
CA THR A 1076 -41.62 -4.24 -44.94
C THR A 1076 -42.49 -4.46 -43.70
N LEU A 1077 -42.97 -3.38 -43.08
CA LEU A 1077 -43.87 -3.46 -41.91
C LEU A 1077 -45.22 -4.10 -42.25
N LYS A 1078 -45.81 -3.80 -43.41
CA LYS A 1078 -47.08 -4.42 -43.87
C LYS A 1078 -46.89 -5.88 -44.28
N ALA A 1079 -45.77 -6.23 -44.90
CA ALA A 1079 -45.43 -7.62 -45.21
C ALA A 1079 -45.29 -8.48 -43.94
N SER A 1080 -44.88 -7.86 -42.82
CA SER A 1080 -44.63 -8.50 -41.52
C SER A 1080 -45.82 -8.39 -40.53
N GLU A 1081 -47.00 -7.95 -40.98
CA GLU A 1081 -48.17 -7.67 -40.12
C GLU A 1081 -48.56 -8.88 -39.25
N LYS A 1082 -48.51 -10.10 -39.80
CA LYS A 1082 -48.88 -11.34 -39.09
C LYS A 1082 -47.91 -11.72 -37.98
N GLN A 1083 -46.67 -11.26 -38.06
CA GLN A 1083 -45.58 -11.50 -37.12
C GLN A 1083 -45.57 -10.44 -36.01
N ILE A 1084 -45.89 -9.19 -36.35
CA ILE A 1084 -45.85 -8.03 -35.45
C ILE A 1084 -47.09 -7.98 -34.55
N ILE A 1085 -48.31 -8.17 -35.10
CA ILE A 1085 -49.57 -8.07 -34.33
C ILE A 1085 -49.60 -8.97 -33.08
N PRO A 1086 -49.16 -10.24 -33.11
CA PRO A 1086 -49.13 -11.08 -31.90
C PRO A 1086 -48.30 -10.49 -30.75
N VAL A 1087 -47.17 -9.85 -31.05
CA VAL A 1087 -46.30 -9.22 -30.05
C VAL A 1087 -46.92 -7.91 -29.54
N GLU A 1088 -47.54 -7.14 -30.41
CA GLU A 1088 -48.29 -5.94 -30.03
C GLU A 1088 -49.43 -6.24 -29.05
N LEU A 1089 -50.16 -7.34 -29.26
CA LEU A 1089 -51.20 -7.80 -28.35
C LEU A 1089 -50.64 -8.14 -26.95
N LEU A 1090 -49.42 -8.67 -26.84
CA LEU A 1090 -48.77 -8.90 -25.54
C LEU A 1090 -48.51 -7.60 -24.79
N PHE A 1091 -47.96 -6.58 -25.46
CA PHE A 1091 -47.75 -5.26 -24.86
C PHE A 1091 -49.08 -4.58 -24.50
N ASN A 1092 -50.09 -4.63 -25.37
CA ASN A 1092 -51.40 -4.04 -25.11
C ASN A 1092 -52.05 -4.65 -23.86
N ASN A 1093 -52.10 -5.98 -23.79
CA ASN A 1093 -52.63 -6.70 -22.63
C ASN A 1093 -51.85 -6.37 -21.33
N LEU A 1094 -50.52 -6.26 -21.42
CA LEU A 1094 -49.68 -5.88 -20.29
C LEU A 1094 -50.03 -4.48 -19.76
N PHE A 1095 -50.05 -3.47 -20.64
CA PHE A 1095 -50.36 -2.09 -20.24
C PHE A 1095 -51.80 -1.94 -19.75
N THR A 1096 -52.77 -2.64 -20.32
CA THR A 1096 -54.15 -2.69 -19.78
C THR A 1096 -54.18 -3.30 -18.38
N SER A 1097 -53.46 -4.41 -18.14
CA SER A 1097 -53.39 -5.04 -16.81
C SER A 1097 -52.81 -4.12 -15.74
N PHE A 1098 -51.89 -3.22 -16.11
CA PHE A 1098 -51.34 -2.22 -15.19
C PHE A 1098 -52.40 -1.21 -14.72
N ILE A 1099 -53.42 -0.89 -15.53
CA ILE A 1099 -54.55 -0.06 -15.10
C ILE A 1099 -55.38 -0.78 -14.03
N GLU A 1100 -55.67 -2.07 -14.24
CA GLU A 1100 -56.48 -2.88 -13.33
C GLU A 1100 -55.84 -2.98 -11.94
N ILE A 1101 -54.52 -3.17 -11.88
CA ILE A 1101 -53.74 -3.22 -10.64
C ILE A 1101 -53.25 -1.85 -10.14
N LYS A 1102 -53.65 -0.75 -10.81
CA LYS A 1102 -53.26 0.65 -10.52
C LYS A 1102 -51.74 0.88 -10.44
N PHE A 1103 -50.98 0.20 -11.27
CA PHE A 1103 -49.53 0.37 -11.37
C PHE A 1103 -49.18 1.45 -12.38
N ASN A 1104 -48.55 2.53 -11.93
CA ASN A 1104 -47.93 3.45 -12.87
C ASN A 1104 -46.61 2.86 -13.40
N SER A 1105 -46.61 2.38 -14.63
CA SER A 1105 -45.42 1.87 -15.32
C SER A 1105 -44.51 2.97 -15.91
N ASP A 1106 -44.95 4.24 -15.91
CA ASP A 1106 -44.21 5.38 -16.46
C ASP A 1106 -44.15 6.54 -15.43
N LYS A 1107 -43.10 6.53 -14.61
CA LYS A 1107 -42.99 7.37 -13.41
C LYS A 1107 -42.84 8.86 -13.73
N ASP A 1108 -42.10 9.19 -14.77
CA ASP A 1108 -41.72 10.55 -15.19
C ASP A 1108 -42.39 11.00 -16.49
N GLY A 1109 -43.09 10.10 -17.19
CA GLY A 1109 -43.77 10.38 -18.46
C GLY A 1109 -42.88 10.16 -19.69
N THR A 1110 -41.65 9.67 -19.51
CA THR A 1110 -40.69 9.48 -20.61
C THR A 1110 -41.11 8.36 -21.56
N LEU A 1111 -41.67 7.26 -21.05
CA LEU A 1111 -42.12 6.15 -21.90
C LEU A 1111 -43.34 6.56 -22.75
N LYS A 1112 -44.31 7.27 -22.16
CA LYS A 1112 -45.43 7.84 -22.89
C LYS A 1112 -44.97 8.86 -23.92
N ALA A 1113 -44.01 9.72 -23.58
CA ALA A 1113 -43.44 10.68 -24.54
C ALA A 1113 -42.76 9.96 -25.72
N PHE A 1114 -42.01 8.89 -25.45
CA PHE A 1114 -41.42 8.03 -26.47
C PHE A 1114 -42.48 7.39 -27.37
N LEU A 1115 -43.49 6.70 -26.82
CA LEU A 1115 -44.56 6.07 -27.61
C LEU A 1115 -45.36 7.12 -28.42
N THR A 1116 -45.64 8.29 -27.84
CA THR A 1116 -46.30 9.40 -28.54
C THR A 1116 -45.44 9.94 -29.70
N SER A 1117 -44.11 9.87 -29.60
CA SER A 1117 -43.22 10.19 -30.71
C SER A 1117 -43.28 9.12 -31.82
N MET A 1118 -43.44 7.85 -31.48
CA MET A 1118 -43.56 6.75 -32.45
C MET A 1118 -44.84 6.83 -33.31
N LEU A 1119 -45.95 7.39 -32.79
CA LEU A 1119 -47.13 7.70 -33.61
C LEU A 1119 -46.82 8.58 -34.83
N LYS A 1120 -45.81 9.45 -34.75
CA LYS A 1120 -45.34 10.29 -35.87
C LYS A 1120 -44.43 9.55 -36.84
N VAL A 1121 -43.83 8.43 -36.42
CA VAL A 1121 -42.94 7.59 -37.23
C VAL A 1121 -43.75 6.59 -38.07
N PHE A 1122 -44.88 6.10 -37.56
CA PHE A 1122 -45.71 5.11 -38.25
C PHE A 1122 -47.04 5.64 -38.85
N PRO A 1123 -47.16 6.86 -39.42
CA PRO A 1123 -48.43 7.55 -39.68
C PRO A 1123 -49.32 6.94 -40.79
N LYS A 1124 -48.95 5.76 -41.32
CA LYS A 1124 -49.66 5.03 -42.40
C LYS A 1124 -49.70 3.49 -42.18
N ILE A 1125 -49.42 3.04 -40.95
CA ILE A 1125 -49.47 1.63 -40.54
C ILE A 1125 -50.55 1.45 -39.47
N ASP A 1126 -51.78 1.19 -39.90
CA ASP A 1126 -52.97 1.31 -39.04
C ASP A 1126 -52.95 0.37 -37.82
N PHE A 1127 -52.40 -0.84 -37.94
CA PHE A 1127 -52.30 -1.80 -36.82
C PHE A 1127 -51.33 -1.31 -35.73
N ILE A 1128 -50.14 -0.83 -36.11
CA ILE A 1128 -49.14 -0.25 -35.18
C ILE A 1128 -49.68 1.02 -34.51
N ILE A 1129 -50.36 1.91 -35.28
CA ILE A 1129 -51.01 3.10 -34.73
C ILE A 1129 -52.08 2.70 -33.69
N SER A 1130 -52.89 1.68 -33.98
CA SER A 1130 -53.92 1.20 -33.06
C SER A 1130 -53.29 0.68 -31.76
N SER A 1131 -52.24 -0.13 -31.85
CA SER A 1131 -51.50 -0.63 -30.69
C SER A 1131 -50.87 0.48 -29.86
N LEU A 1132 -50.15 1.41 -30.48
CA LEU A 1132 -49.53 2.55 -29.79
C LEU A 1132 -50.56 3.42 -29.05
N ASN A 1133 -51.72 3.68 -29.66
CA ASN A 1133 -52.79 4.44 -29.00
C ASN A 1133 -53.33 3.74 -27.76
N ILE A 1134 -53.53 2.42 -27.79
CA ILE A 1134 -53.97 1.63 -26.62
C ILE A 1134 -52.96 1.77 -25.47
N GLN A 1135 -51.66 1.63 -25.75
CA GLN A 1135 -50.61 1.75 -24.74
C GLN A 1135 -50.49 3.17 -24.18
N ILE A 1136 -50.57 4.20 -25.04
CA ILE A 1136 -50.54 5.61 -24.64
C ILE A 1136 -51.75 5.98 -23.79
N GLU A 1137 -52.95 5.47 -24.13
CA GLU A 1137 -54.16 5.68 -23.34
C GLU A 1137 -54.03 5.01 -21.97
N ALA A 1138 -53.52 3.77 -21.92
CA ALA A 1138 -53.25 3.05 -20.66
C ALA A 1138 -52.26 3.80 -19.74
N LEU A 1139 -51.13 4.28 -20.28
CA LEU A 1139 -50.19 5.12 -19.55
C LEU A 1139 -50.83 6.44 -19.09
N THR A 1140 -51.75 7.01 -19.88
CA THR A 1140 -52.46 8.24 -19.53
C THR A 1140 -53.50 8.04 -18.42
N ALA A 1141 -54.17 6.89 -18.39
CA ALA A 1141 -55.08 6.51 -17.31
C ALA A 1141 -54.29 6.33 -16.00
N ASN A 1142 -53.14 5.64 -16.05
CA ASN A 1142 -52.27 5.43 -14.89
C ASN A 1142 -51.66 6.71 -14.34
N ALA A 1143 -51.27 7.67 -15.19
CA ALA A 1143 -50.75 8.97 -14.75
C ALA A 1143 -51.77 9.83 -13.96
N LYS A 1144 -53.09 9.54 -14.08
CA LYS A 1144 -54.15 10.21 -13.31
C LYS A 1144 -54.45 9.56 -11.96
N LEU A 1145 -53.85 8.42 -11.64
CA LEU A 1145 -54.02 7.70 -10.36
C LEU A 1145 -52.98 8.10 -9.29
N LYS A 1146 -52.48 9.34 -9.34
CA LYS A 1146 -51.54 9.92 -8.36
C LYS A 1146 -52.16 10.15 -6.99
#